data_AF-A0A094GRU3-F1
#
_entry.id   AF-A0A094GRU3-F1
#
_cell.length_a   1.000
_cell.length_b   1.000
_cell.length_c   1.000
_cell.angle_alpha   90.00
_cell.angle_beta   90.00
_cell.angle_gamma   90.00
#
_symmetry.space_group_name_H-M   'P 1'
#
loop_
_entity.id
_entity.type
_entity.pdbx_description
1 polymer ?
#
loop_
_entity_poly.entity_id
_entity_poly.type
_entity_poly.pdbx_seq_one_letter_code
_entity_poly.pdbx_strand_id
1 'polypeptide(L)'
;MYYVPYGDKLSNGLELGNPVQIKAFKEGGIASCAKHFPGHGDTAVDSHVGLPVVSKNRAMLEACELVPFRRAAVEGVDAIMTAHIAMPGISDDDASKALPASLNPDAIKILRKDMNYKGVIVCDCLEMDGVRATYGTEKGAVLAIKAGTDSIMVCHTMSAQAGAIEHVVQAVKQGEISQETIQVSLNRVNELKRKYLPLSSTTLPVSIDAGATNKRHAALASRMYARSTTVVRSAPGLLPISKSPTTKSVYLFPGKTPLGGGLGGGAVESGEVKTTESYLKNAFLDMLETDNPRVHTIQYFDSRPLDQAEEDLIVQADVVVLSTRNANHSQYQKDLGLALGKKLGNKLIVVATCDPYDFLDDAETIKNYIAIYEPTPEAFKSAVDVIFGATPSSGVLPVGLVYAKHEVRSLNSTSEDEVTHVWNLWQEIFPTWPIERSHLALILTQSDRIHLIHDKGFSLAYYEKTNVRVDGMISIIGVLDSYRGKGLGTALVNKTREELQALSRAGEITSIGIKSSFPRLWPGVPISFPSKYRDFFLHRGFHKSQEPTVRDLWKSITANIAPPIVLERVAKLPLTFAPWSPELYEECMTKQRANFGDNKKWVEAYERLAKAKQHQEVLVAFDESGAQVGWTLMCTPNTVVGQDFVFLPRVPSKDKTGLIACVGVDGSARGKGVGLALLVKAMEYMKARGLEGVFIDWVVIRGFYETLGFNVFWEYEKYTWVLAWEKCSPLKDRMRNLPEEETQMRRAAAEMPTLTVSKAKGDTAQRSIRLIESKEDIPQDDALSRSDSEPSTVQVSANNQVLNWLLDDNSSSTPSMRNFAPSISPSLSVEHIPCANSLLLSPRDRRCFEYFPSCTMVTAYLKPWRWSNLSYIYRYTAANDAIVMRMILATSGSEMHRLKKGGDDSEDIGLHHYNVAVRELSTALGKEHTDDPKQRLERLLAALLFMVDYEVRFGYSRHHLRLHLEGARSLYASYEKSVMDSEGSGTVATVDDEENGGDSHLSLLSSLLLLWISYIDAIGGQGLSSQSLLSQISQSSLPSAKLERLYRRARISGRHCWGEEYPEDAILDDVENYRPLEFLHHGLLMRSRIWQLAVARHAGKDGVETPESLFEELIELGERYQDLILTSRLSGAGQYRRVYATIRSAACVYWADVLFHRITLRKQQTPTKIHRTAASSIMQIAHTDYNRDKSTLAMKVWGMFMAGIETEDGIHRDWILERLTELGGMHFESKWTSDVMERLIRERKGMGEAGIDLMPLLTLECS
;
A
#
# COMPACT_ATOMS: atom_id res chain seq x y z
N MET A 1 -8.03 2.31 4.37
CA MET A 1 -9.42 2.79 4.23
C MET A 1 -10.26 2.19 5.34
N TYR A 2 -10.17 2.78 6.53
CA TYR A 2 -11.27 2.78 7.51
C TYR A 2 -11.77 4.21 7.51
N TYR A 3 -12.94 4.43 6.94
CA TYR A 3 -13.78 5.58 7.27
C TYR A 3 -15.20 5.07 7.11
N VAL A 4 -15.83 4.82 8.26
CA VAL A 4 -17.14 4.18 8.46
C VAL A 4 -17.15 2.69 8.01
N PRO A 5 -17.15 1.69 8.91
CA PRO A 5 -17.81 0.43 8.56
C PRO A 5 -19.22 0.82 8.16
N TYR A 6 -19.60 0.60 6.90
CA TYR A 6 -20.86 1.05 6.31
C TYR A 6 -22.08 0.67 7.18
N GLY A 7 -22.37 1.50 8.19
CA GLY A 7 -23.44 1.42 9.18
C GLY A 7 -23.48 0.17 10.06
N ASP A 8 -23.92 0.35 11.31
CA ASP A 8 -24.32 -0.72 12.24
C ASP A 8 -25.45 -1.64 11.73
N LYS A 9 -26.00 -1.39 10.53
CA LYS A 9 -27.05 -2.18 9.89
C LYS A 9 -26.96 -2.05 8.37
N LEU A 10 -26.60 -3.17 7.72
CA LEU A 10 -25.97 -3.31 6.38
C LEU A 10 -26.71 -2.80 5.13
N SER A 11 -27.82 -2.08 5.19
CA SER A 11 -28.65 -1.92 3.97
C SER A 11 -28.29 -0.78 3.02
N ASN A 12 -27.45 0.21 3.35
CA ASN A 12 -27.24 1.37 2.45
C ASN A 12 -25.80 1.53 1.93
N GLY A 13 -24.77 1.32 2.74
CA GLY A 13 -23.39 1.61 2.33
C GLY A 13 -22.66 0.48 1.58
N LEU A 14 -23.06 -0.77 1.81
CA LEU A 14 -22.51 -1.94 1.10
C LEU A 14 -23.02 -2.09 -0.33
N GLU A 15 -24.07 -1.36 -0.70
CA GLU A 15 -24.76 -1.53 -1.98
C GLU A 15 -23.99 -0.96 -3.19
N LEU A 16 -22.89 -0.23 -3.00
CA LEU A 16 -22.18 0.44 -4.11
C LEU A 16 -20.63 0.43 -4.04
N GLY A 17 -20.00 0.31 -2.87
CA GLY A 17 -18.56 0.59 -2.71
C GLY A 17 -17.58 -0.53 -3.11
N ASN A 18 -17.66 -1.70 -2.47
CA ASN A 18 -16.59 -2.69 -2.53
C ASN A 18 -16.38 -3.33 -3.92
N PRO A 19 -17.43 -3.81 -4.64
CA PRO A 19 -17.25 -4.37 -5.98
C PRO A 19 -16.73 -3.36 -7.00
N VAL A 20 -17.18 -2.10 -6.91
CA VAL A 20 -16.78 -1.04 -7.84
C VAL A 20 -15.32 -0.66 -7.66
N GLN A 21 -14.86 -0.52 -6.40
CA GLN A 21 -13.45 -0.27 -6.11
C GLN A 21 -12.55 -1.44 -6.52
N ILE A 22 -12.95 -2.69 -6.22
CA ILE A 22 -12.21 -3.89 -6.65
C ILE A 22 -12.06 -3.91 -8.17
N LYS A 23 -13.16 -3.64 -8.90
CA LYS A 23 -13.15 -3.57 -10.36
C LYS A 23 -12.24 -2.44 -10.87
N ALA A 24 -12.33 -1.25 -10.29
CA ALA A 24 -11.52 -0.10 -10.68
C ALA A 24 -10.02 -0.34 -10.46
N PHE A 25 -9.62 -0.93 -9.33
CA PHE A 25 -8.22 -1.29 -9.10
C PHE A 25 -7.72 -2.30 -10.13
N LYS A 26 -8.51 -3.35 -10.42
CA LYS A 26 -8.17 -4.34 -11.44
C LYS A 26 -8.02 -3.72 -12.83
N GLU A 27 -8.96 -2.87 -13.24
CA GLU A 27 -8.91 -2.14 -14.52
C GLU A 27 -7.70 -1.20 -14.60
N GLY A 28 -7.28 -0.64 -13.46
CA GLY A 28 -6.06 0.16 -13.33
C GLY A 28 -4.77 -0.66 -13.22
N GLY A 29 -4.82 -1.99 -13.30
CA GLY A 29 -3.63 -2.85 -13.16
C GLY A 29 -3.08 -2.92 -11.73
N ILE A 30 -3.91 -2.66 -10.72
CA ILE A 30 -3.54 -2.67 -9.29
C ILE A 30 -4.22 -3.85 -8.60
N ALA A 31 -3.44 -4.65 -7.86
CA ALA A 31 -3.99 -5.74 -7.05
C ALA A 31 -4.86 -5.20 -5.90
N SER A 32 -6.07 -5.73 -5.79
CA SER A 32 -7.07 -5.33 -4.79
C SER A 32 -7.02 -6.22 -3.54
N CYS A 33 -7.15 -5.63 -2.35
CA CYS A 33 -7.18 -6.37 -1.08
C CYS A 33 -8.40 -5.97 -0.22
N ALA A 34 -9.32 -6.91 0.04
CA ALA A 34 -10.44 -6.68 0.94
C ALA A 34 -10.02 -6.87 2.40
N LYS A 35 -10.38 -5.94 3.27
CA LYS A 35 -9.95 -5.95 4.68
C LYS A 35 -10.95 -5.30 5.63
N HIS A 36 -11.00 -5.67 6.91
CA HIS A 36 -10.20 -6.70 7.58
C HIS A 36 -11.09 -7.88 7.97
N PHE A 37 -10.83 -9.05 7.38
CA PHE A 37 -11.58 -10.28 7.63
C PHE A 37 -11.36 -10.75 9.06
N PRO A 38 -12.39 -11.15 9.81
CA PRO A 38 -13.75 -11.52 9.40
C PRO A 38 -14.75 -10.36 9.45
N GLY A 39 -14.34 -9.19 9.94
CA GLY A 39 -15.15 -7.99 10.11
C GLY A 39 -14.75 -7.28 11.41
N HIS A 40 -14.19 -6.08 11.29
CA HIS A 40 -13.70 -5.26 12.42
C HIS A 40 -14.71 -4.18 12.86
N GLY A 41 -15.77 -3.98 12.07
CA GLY A 41 -16.70 -2.86 12.24
C GLY A 41 -17.54 -2.86 13.52
N ASP A 42 -17.61 -3.98 14.25
CA ASP A 42 -18.33 -4.13 15.52
C ASP A 42 -17.35 -4.45 16.66
N THR A 43 -16.34 -3.61 16.83
CA THR A 43 -15.42 -3.68 17.97
C THR A 43 -15.24 -2.29 18.58
N ALA A 44 -15.25 -2.22 19.91
CA ALA A 44 -14.96 -0.99 20.66
C ALA A 44 -13.46 -0.86 21.01
N VAL A 45 -12.68 -1.93 20.82
CA VAL A 45 -11.25 -2.01 21.14
C VAL A 45 -10.47 -1.97 19.84
N ASP A 46 -9.48 -1.08 19.76
CA ASP A 46 -8.57 -1.00 18.63
C ASP A 46 -7.51 -2.12 18.72
N SER A 47 -7.37 -2.90 17.63
CA SER A 47 -6.40 -4.01 17.57
C SER A 47 -4.94 -3.58 17.64
N HIS A 48 -4.65 -2.28 17.45
CA HIS A 48 -3.30 -1.75 17.63
C HIS A 48 -2.87 -1.74 19.10
N VAL A 49 -3.82 -1.59 20.04
CA VAL A 49 -3.54 -1.43 21.49
C VAL A 49 -3.97 -2.63 22.33
N GLY A 50 -4.58 -3.66 21.73
CA GLY A 50 -5.02 -4.87 22.42
C GLY A 50 -5.70 -5.86 21.49
N LEU A 51 -6.17 -7.00 22.00
CA LEU A 51 -6.90 -8.01 21.22
C LEU A 51 -8.43 -7.76 21.33
N PRO A 52 -9.12 -7.29 20.27
CA PRO A 52 -10.56 -7.14 20.28
C PRO A 52 -11.23 -8.52 20.24
N VAL A 53 -12.36 -8.64 20.93
CA VAL A 53 -13.16 -9.88 20.98
C VAL A 53 -14.56 -9.62 20.46
N VAL A 54 -14.99 -10.39 19.47
CA VAL A 54 -16.36 -10.37 18.94
C VAL A 54 -17.10 -11.62 19.40
N SER A 55 -18.01 -11.46 20.36
CA SER A 55 -18.78 -12.57 20.97
C SER A 55 -19.96 -13.07 20.12
N LYS A 56 -19.97 -12.80 18.81
CA LYS A 56 -21.01 -13.26 17.89
C LYS A 56 -20.82 -14.73 17.54
N ASN A 57 -21.93 -15.46 17.45
CA ASN A 57 -21.90 -16.81 16.89
C ASN A 57 -21.83 -16.77 15.35
N ARG A 58 -21.55 -17.93 14.74
CA ARG A 58 -21.44 -18.04 13.29
C ARG A 58 -22.64 -17.50 12.51
N ALA A 59 -23.87 -17.75 12.96
CA ALA A 59 -25.07 -17.30 12.25
C ALA A 59 -25.21 -15.77 12.24
N MET A 60 -24.84 -15.11 13.34
CA MET A 60 -24.83 -13.65 13.44
C MET A 60 -23.76 -13.03 12.52
N LEU A 61 -22.56 -13.63 12.46
CA LEU A 61 -21.49 -13.21 11.55
C LEU A 61 -21.88 -13.36 10.08
N GLU A 62 -22.56 -14.45 9.72
CA GLU A 62 -23.10 -14.67 8.36
C GLU A 62 -24.20 -13.67 7.99
N ALA A 63 -24.90 -13.12 8.97
CA ALA A 63 -25.93 -12.12 8.76
C ALA A 63 -25.36 -10.69 8.59
N CYS A 64 -24.10 -10.46 8.97
CA CYS A 64 -23.49 -9.14 8.98
C CYS A 64 -22.04 -9.15 8.47
N GLU A 65 -21.07 -9.43 9.34
CA GLU A 65 -19.64 -9.21 9.11
C GLU A 65 -19.10 -9.93 7.87
N LEU A 66 -19.58 -11.14 7.58
CA LEU A 66 -19.08 -11.98 6.49
C LEU A 66 -19.70 -11.63 5.13
N VAL A 67 -20.79 -10.87 5.09
CA VAL A 67 -21.47 -10.45 3.84
C VAL A 67 -20.52 -9.75 2.86
N PRO A 68 -19.76 -8.69 3.25
CA PRO A 68 -18.80 -8.05 2.35
C PRO A 68 -17.70 -8.98 1.83
N PHE A 69 -17.20 -9.91 2.65
CA PHE A 69 -16.11 -10.80 2.25
C PHE A 69 -16.57 -11.88 1.27
N ARG A 70 -17.79 -12.42 1.47
CA ARG A 70 -18.42 -13.30 0.47
C ARG A 70 -18.58 -12.60 -0.86
N ARG A 71 -19.02 -11.34 -0.82
CA ARG A 71 -19.15 -10.51 -2.03
C ARG A 71 -17.80 -10.30 -2.72
N ALA A 72 -16.78 -9.90 -1.97
CA ALA A 72 -15.43 -9.67 -2.51
C ALA A 72 -14.83 -10.95 -3.11
N ALA A 73 -15.03 -12.11 -2.46
CA ALA A 73 -14.59 -13.40 -2.98
C ALA A 73 -15.27 -13.76 -4.31
N VAL A 74 -16.58 -13.54 -4.45
CA VAL A 74 -17.31 -13.79 -5.70
C VAL A 74 -16.93 -12.82 -6.83
N GLU A 75 -16.64 -11.57 -6.49
CA GLU A 75 -16.07 -10.59 -7.43
C GLU A 75 -14.59 -10.85 -7.75
N GLY A 76 -14.02 -11.92 -7.18
CA GLY A 76 -12.68 -12.41 -7.43
C GLY A 76 -11.59 -11.47 -6.92
N VAL A 77 -11.79 -10.82 -5.77
CA VAL A 77 -10.77 -9.95 -5.13
C VAL A 77 -9.41 -10.66 -5.07
N ASP A 78 -8.33 -9.93 -5.34
CA ASP A 78 -7.02 -10.55 -5.53
C ASP A 78 -6.43 -11.07 -4.20
N ALA A 79 -6.65 -10.31 -3.13
CA ALA A 79 -6.27 -10.68 -1.78
C ALA A 79 -7.38 -10.40 -0.74
N ILE A 80 -7.35 -11.12 0.38
CA ILE A 80 -8.13 -10.83 1.59
C ILE A 80 -7.17 -10.74 2.78
N MET A 81 -7.26 -9.64 3.53
CA MET A 81 -6.45 -9.43 4.74
C MET A 81 -7.22 -9.84 5.99
N THR A 82 -6.62 -10.67 6.84
CA THR A 82 -7.19 -11.11 8.13
C THR A 82 -6.78 -10.19 9.27
N ALA A 83 -7.71 -9.90 10.18
CA ALA A 83 -7.52 -9.02 11.33
C ALA A 83 -7.05 -9.79 12.59
N HIS A 84 -6.52 -9.04 13.55
CA HIS A 84 -6.20 -9.56 14.88
C HIS A 84 -7.39 -9.43 15.83
N ILE A 85 -8.47 -10.18 15.58
CA ILE A 85 -9.71 -10.18 16.38
C ILE A 85 -10.03 -11.62 16.81
N ALA A 86 -10.27 -11.85 18.10
CA ALA A 86 -10.72 -13.14 18.59
C ALA A 86 -12.24 -13.31 18.38
N MET A 87 -12.65 -14.48 17.89
CA MET A 87 -14.05 -14.83 17.65
C MET A 87 -14.38 -16.18 18.28
N PRO A 88 -14.67 -16.23 19.58
CA PRO A 88 -14.94 -17.50 20.25
C PRO A 88 -16.17 -18.22 19.69
N GLY A 89 -17.14 -17.50 19.11
CA GLY A 89 -18.37 -18.08 18.58
C GLY A 89 -18.28 -18.81 17.23
N ILE A 90 -17.07 -18.96 16.66
CA ILE A 90 -16.85 -19.72 15.41
C ILE A 90 -16.16 -21.07 15.58
N SER A 91 -15.66 -21.38 16.78
CA SER A 91 -14.95 -22.63 17.05
C SER A 91 -15.50 -23.28 18.31
N ASP A 92 -15.67 -24.60 18.27
CA ASP A 92 -16.02 -25.39 19.45
C ASP A 92 -14.78 -25.76 20.28
N ASP A 93 -13.57 -25.68 19.69
CA ASP A 93 -12.28 -25.98 20.32
C ASP A 93 -11.78 -24.82 21.19
N ASP A 94 -11.53 -25.08 22.47
CA ASP A 94 -11.15 -24.06 23.45
C ASP A 94 -9.82 -23.38 23.13
N ALA A 95 -8.87 -24.12 22.52
CA ALA A 95 -7.58 -23.53 22.12
C ALA A 95 -7.76 -22.52 20.96
N SER A 96 -8.67 -22.81 20.03
CA SER A 96 -8.96 -21.95 18.88
C SER A 96 -9.81 -20.73 19.25
N LYS A 97 -10.66 -20.81 20.28
CA LYS A 97 -11.51 -19.68 20.74
C LYS A 97 -10.71 -18.44 21.15
N ALA A 98 -9.51 -18.63 21.70
CA ALA A 98 -8.62 -17.55 22.14
C ALA A 98 -7.79 -16.95 21.00
N LEU A 99 -7.65 -17.64 19.86
CA LEU A 99 -6.80 -17.17 18.77
C LEU A 99 -7.46 -16.03 17.98
N PRO A 100 -6.71 -14.97 17.63
CA PRO A 100 -7.16 -13.99 16.66
C PRO A 100 -7.40 -14.64 15.30
N ALA A 101 -8.31 -14.09 14.50
CA ALA A 101 -8.71 -14.62 13.20
C ALA A 101 -7.52 -14.81 12.23
N SER A 102 -6.48 -13.99 12.33
CA SER A 102 -5.23 -14.14 11.57
C SER A 102 -4.42 -15.40 11.89
N LEU A 103 -4.58 -15.94 13.10
CA LEU A 103 -3.89 -17.13 13.60
C LEU A 103 -4.82 -18.34 13.76
N ASN A 104 -6.13 -18.15 13.53
CA ASN A 104 -7.16 -19.15 13.81
C ASN A 104 -7.49 -19.97 12.54
N PRO A 105 -7.24 -21.29 12.52
CA PRO A 105 -7.51 -22.13 11.36
C PRO A 105 -9.00 -22.21 11.00
N ASP A 106 -9.92 -22.10 11.97
CA ASP A 106 -11.35 -22.12 11.70
C ASP A 106 -11.80 -20.85 10.99
N ALA A 107 -11.23 -19.69 11.34
CA ALA A 107 -11.46 -18.45 10.60
C ALA A 107 -10.96 -18.55 9.14
N ILE A 108 -9.76 -19.11 8.92
CA ILE A 108 -9.23 -19.33 7.56
C ILE A 108 -10.05 -20.36 6.78
N LYS A 109 -10.57 -21.41 7.44
CA LYS A 109 -11.49 -22.38 6.81
C LYS A 109 -12.74 -21.71 6.28
N ILE A 110 -13.26 -20.65 6.93
CA ILE A 110 -14.39 -19.88 6.36
C ILE A 110 -14.02 -19.35 4.98
N LEU A 111 -12.84 -18.74 4.81
CA LEU A 111 -12.40 -18.23 3.51
C LEU A 111 -12.14 -19.37 2.51
N ARG A 112 -11.35 -20.37 2.90
CA ARG A 112 -10.85 -21.42 1.99
C ARG A 112 -11.88 -22.48 1.65
N LYS A 113 -12.60 -22.95 2.65
CA LYS A 113 -13.68 -23.92 2.50
C LYS A 113 -14.96 -23.16 2.22
N ASP A 114 -15.47 -22.36 3.15
CA ASP A 114 -16.86 -21.91 3.08
C ASP A 114 -17.17 -20.84 2.04
N MET A 115 -16.18 -20.05 1.64
CA MET A 115 -16.27 -19.07 0.57
C MET A 115 -15.58 -19.54 -0.71
N ASN A 116 -14.90 -20.70 -0.67
CA ASN A 116 -14.08 -21.23 -1.77
C ASN A 116 -13.08 -20.22 -2.33
N TYR A 117 -12.57 -19.33 -1.49
CA TYR A 117 -11.70 -18.24 -1.92
C TYR A 117 -10.34 -18.77 -2.39
N LYS A 118 -9.99 -18.45 -3.64
CA LYS A 118 -8.76 -18.95 -4.31
C LYS A 118 -7.61 -17.95 -4.35
N GLY A 119 -7.88 -16.66 -4.09
CA GLY A 119 -6.86 -15.62 -4.08
C GLY A 119 -5.97 -15.67 -2.84
N VAL A 120 -5.12 -14.66 -2.69
CA VAL A 120 -4.10 -14.61 -1.62
C VAL A 120 -4.75 -14.23 -0.28
N ILE A 121 -4.48 -14.99 0.77
CA ILE A 121 -4.77 -14.57 2.14
C ILE A 121 -3.51 -13.97 2.73
N VAL A 122 -3.62 -12.73 3.22
CA VAL A 122 -2.56 -12.01 3.90
C VAL A 122 -3.03 -11.72 5.35
N CYS A 123 -2.14 -11.73 6.33
CA CYS A 123 -2.50 -11.25 7.67
C CYS A 123 -2.30 -9.74 7.78
N ASP A 124 -2.98 -9.11 8.74
CA ASP A 124 -2.61 -7.77 9.20
C ASP A 124 -1.22 -7.80 9.88
N CYS A 125 -0.68 -6.63 10.20
CA CYS A 125 0.68 -6.50 10.70
C CYS A 125 0.88 -7.24 12.03
N LEU A 126 1.73 -8.28 12.03
CA LEU A 126 1.99 -9.10 13.21
C LEU A 126 2.71 -8.35 14.35
N GLU A 127 3.20 -7.13 14.11
CA GLU A 127 3.78 -6.26 15.14
C GLU A 127 2.72 -5.48 15.93
N MET A 128 1.43 -5.61 15.60
CA MET A 128 0.34 -5.05 16.40
C MET A 128 0.14 -5.84 17.70
N ASP A 129 -0.25 -5.16 18.79
CA ASP A 129 -0.37 -5.79 20.13
C ASP A 129 -1.43 -6.89 20.22
N GLY A 130 -2.42 -6.90 19.32
CA GLY A 130 -3.35 -8.02 19.18
C GLY A 130 -2.67 -9.38 18.93
N VAL A 131 -1.44 -9.40 18.42
CA VAL A 131 -0.60 -10.61 18.26
C VAL A 131 0.73 -10.50 19.00
N ARG A 132 1.46 -9.38 18.85
CA ARG A 132 2.81 -9.20 19.41
C ARG A 132 2.84 -9.45 20.91
N ALA A 133 1.92 -8.83 21.66
CA ALA A 133 1.91 -8.89 23.12
C ALA A 133 1.53 -10.27 23.69
N THR A 134 0.85 -11.11 22.90
CA THR A 134 0.31 -12.40 23.36
C THR A 134 1.11 -13.59 22.83
N TYR A 135 1.42 -13.61 21.54
CA TYR A 135 2.08 -14.74 20.88
C TYR A 135 3.52 -14.42 20.45
N GLY A 136 3.88 -13.14 20.33
CA GLY A 136 5.11 -12.70 19.68
C GLY A 136 5.00 -12.72 18.15
N THR A 137 5.74 -11.84 17.49
CA THR A 137 5.67 -11.65 16.03
C THR A 137 6.15 -12.91 15.28
N GLU A 138 7.26 -13.51 15.70
CA GLU A 138 7.91 -14.64 15.03
C GLU A 138 7.08 -15.91 15.13
N LYS A 139 6.59 -16.22 16.33
CA LYS A 139 5.67 -17.34 16.56
C LYS A 139 4.31 -17.08 15.91
N GLY A 140 3.85 -15.83 15.91
CA GLY A 140 2.67 -15.40 15.16
C GLY A 140 2.77 -15.75 13.67
N ALA A 141 3.93 -15.56 13.04
CA ALA A 141 4.15 -15.90 11.64
C ALA A 141 3.99 -17.41 11.37
N VAL A 142 4.55 -18.25 12.26
CA VAL A 142 4.39 -19.72 12.18
C VAL A 142 2.92 -20.11 12.32
N LEU A 143 2.21 -19.56 13.32
CA LEU A 143 0.79 -19.85 13.56
C LEU A 143 -0.10 -19.39 12.39
N ALA A 144 0.16 -18.23 11.81
CA ALA A 144 -0.58 -17.71 10.67
C ALA A 144 -0.46 -18.62 9.43
N ILE A 145 0.76 -19.12 9.13
CA ILE A 145 0.97 -20.06 8.01
C ILE A 145 0.28 -21.39 8.31
N LYS A 146 0.37 -21.90 9.54
CA LYS A 146 -0.32 -23.13 9.95
C LYS A 146 -1.84 -23.00 9.83
N ALA A 147 -2.40 -21.82 10.11
CA ALA A 147 -3.82 -21.55 9.92
C ALA A 147 -4.23 -21.54 8.44
N GLY A 148 -3.29 -21.29 7.52
CA GLY A 148 -3.50 -21.29 6.06
C GLY A 148 -3.38 -19.92 5.39
N THR A 149 -2.76 -18.94 6.07
CA THR A 149 -2.38 -17.64 5.50
C THR A 149 -1.24 -17.84 4.48
N ASP A 150 -1.32 -17.18 3.31
CA ASP A 150 -0.32 -17.33 2.25
C ASP A 150 0.83 -16.33 2.36
N SER A 151 0.56 -15.13 2.88
CA SER A 151 1.52 -14.03 2.97
C SER A 151 1.47 -13.38 4.35
N ILE A 152 2.65 -13.20 4.95
CA ILE A 152 2.81 -12.66 6.29
C ILE A 152 3.26 -11.21 6.22
N MET A 153 2.62 -10.34 6.99
CA MET A 153 2.88 -8.91 7.03
C MET A 153 3.59 -8.54 8.34
N VAL A 154 4.82 -8.05 8.23
CA VAL A 154 5.66 -7.53 9.33
C VAL A 154 6.28 -6.22 8.82
N CYS A 155 5.84 -5.08 9.32
CA CYS A 155 5.99 -3.79 8.61
C CYS A 155 7.13 -2.90 9.08
N HIS A 156 7.50 -2.96 10.35
CA HIS A 156 8.26 -1.88 10.99
C HIS A 156 9.66 -2.33 11.40
N THR A 157 9.79 -3.52 11.99
CA THR A 157 11.04 -3.93 12.63
C THR A 157 11.76 -5.02 11.83
N MET A 158 12.95 -4.71 11.31
CA MET A 158 13.76 -5.66 10.53
C MET A 158 14.14 -6.92 11.32
N SER A 159 14.45 -6.80 12.62
CA SER A 159 14.74 -7.97 13.46
C SER A 159 13.54 -8.90 13.58
N ALA A 160 12.33 -8.35 13.71
CA ALA A 160 11.09 -9.15 13.71
C ALA A 160 10.82 -9.81 12.34
N GLN A 161 11.16 -9.13 11.24
CA GLN A 161 11.08 -9.69 9.88
C GLN A 161 12.04 -10.88 9.73
N ALA A 162 13.31 -10.72 10.09
CA ALA A 162 14.32 -11.78 10.04
C ALA A 162 13.96 -12.94 10.95
N GLY A 163 13.60 -12.64 12.21
CA GLY A 163 13.17 -13.63 13.20
C GLY A 163 11.96 -14.44 12.74
N ALA A 164 10.96 -13.81 12.12
CA ALA A 164 9.81 -14.50 11.57
C ALA A 164 10.20 -15.47 10.45
N ILE A 165 11.10 -15.07 9.54
CA ILE A 165 11.60 -15.95 8.47
C ILE A 165 12.33 -17.16 9.07
N GLU A 166 13.23 -16.93 10.02
CA GLU A 166 14.00 -17.99 10.67
C GLU A 166 13.09 -19.00 11.37
N HIS A 167 12.11 -18.52 12.13
CA HIS A 167 11.16 -19.39 12.84
C HIS A 167 10.31 -20.22 11.88
N VAL A 168 9.86 -19.63 10.77
CA VAL A 168 9.14 -20.38 9.73
C VAL A 168 10.04 -21.44 9.09
N VAL A 169 11.31 -21.11 8.78
CA VAL A 169 12.27 -22.08 8.24
C VAL A 169 12.51 -23.23 9.23
N GLN A 170 12.62 -22.94 10.54
CA GLN A 170 12.77 -23.98 11.56
C GLN A 170 11.51 -24.85 11.67
N ALA A 171 10.32 -24.25 11.67
CA ALA A 171 9.05 -24.98 11.70
C ALA A 171 8.90 -25.91 10.48
N VAL A 172 9.38 -25.51 9.31
CA VAL A 172 9.42 -26.38 8.12
C VAL A 172 10.42 -27.52 8.29
N LYS A 173 11.64 -27.25 8.78
CA LYS A 173 12.67 -28.28 9.02
C LYS A 173 12.22 -29.31 10.06
N GLN A 174 11.44 -28.88 11.05
CA GLN A 174 10.90 -29.74 12.11
C GLN A 174 9.64 -30.50 11.70
N GLY A 175 9.10 -30.23 10.50
CA GLY A 175 7.87 -30.87 10.01
C GLY A 175 6.58 -30.29 10.61
N GLU A 176 6.65 -29.20 11.38
CA GLU A 176 5.48 -28.50 11.90
C GLU A 176 4.69 -27.81 10.76
N ILE A 177 5.40 -27.33 9.73
CA ILE A 177 4.82 -26.85 8.48
C ILE A 177 5.34 -27.73 7.34
N SER A 178 4.43 -28.33 6.57
CA SER A 178 4.83 -29.13 5.41
C SER A 178 5.35 -28.25 4.27
N GLN A 179 6.28 -28.76 3.46
CA GLN A 179 6.70 -28.07 2.23
C GLN A 179 5.55 -27.89 1.24
N GLU A 180 4.60 -28.84 1.20
CA GLU A 180 3.41 -28.75 0.35
C GLU A 180 2.56 -27.52 0.72
N THR A 181 2.37 -27.25 2.01
CA THR A 181 1.67 -26.06 2.50
C THR A 181 2.30 -24.78 1.95
N ILE A 182 3.64 -24.66 2.00
CA ILE A 182 4.38 -23.52 1.46
C ILE A 182 4.22 -23.43 -0.06
N GLN A 183 4.31 -24.56 -0.77
CA GLN A 183 4.20 -24.59 -2.23
C GLN A 183 2.81 -24.14 -2.71
N VAL A 184 1.75 -24.54 -2.01
CA VAL A 184 0.38 -24.12 -2.32
C VAL A 184 0.21 -22.62 -2.18
N SER A 185 0.74 -22.03 -1.11
CA SER A 185 0.73 -20.57 -0.90
C SER A 185 1.55 -19.84 -1.96
N LEU A 186 2.75 -20.34 -2.26
CA LEU A 186 3.64 -19.78 -3.29
C LEU A 186 2.99 -19.76 -4.68
N ASN A 187 2.23 -20.81 -5.04
CA ASN A 187 1.51 -20.87 -6.30
C ASN A 187 0.48 -19.74 -6.44
N ARG A 188 -0.28 -19.43 -5.38
CA ARG A 188 -1.24 -18.31 -5.37
C ARG A 188 -0.55 -16.96 -5.50
N VAL A 189 0.53 -16.76 -4.75
CA VAL A 189 1.34 -15.52 -4.82
C VAL A 189 1.93 -15.34 -6.21
N ASN A 190 2.43 -16.41 -6.84
CA ASN A 190 2.98 -16.36 -8.19
C ASN A 190 1.91 -16.13 -9.26
N GLU A 191 0.71 -16.67 -9.10
CA GLU A 191 -0.44 -16.36 -9.96
C GLU A 191 -0.82 -14.88 -9.85
N LEU A 192 -0.88 -14.34 -8.65
CA LEU A 192 -1.11 -12.91 -8.42
C LEU A 192 -0.03 -12.05 -9.08
N LYS A 193 1.25 -12.39 -8.88
CA LYS A 193 2.37 -11.69 -9.52
C LYS A 193 2.28 -11.74 -11.04
N ARG A 194 2.02 -12.90 -11.64
CA ARG A 194 1.85 -13.02 -13.11
C ARG A 194 0.72 -12.15 -13.65
N LYS A 195 -0.35 -11.96 -12.88
CA LYS A 195 -1.50 -11.14 -13.29
C LYS A 195 -1.16 -9.65 -13.43
N TYR A 196 -0.25 -9.13 -12.60
CA TYR A 196 0.04 -7.68 -12.53
C TYR A 196 1.48 -7.28 -12.87
N LEU A 197 2.42 -8.24 -12.91
CA LEU A 197 3.83 -8.03 -13.21
C LEU A 197 4.22 -8.85 -14.45
N PRO A 198 4.05 -8.31 -15.68
CA PRO A 198 4.48 -9.00 -16.88
C PRO A 198 6.02 -9.16 -16.87
N LEU A 199 6.49 -10.40 -16.99
CA LEU A 199 7.92 -10.76 -16.96
C LEU A 199 8.77 -10.13 -18.09
N SER A 200 8.15 -9.39 -19.02
CA SER A 200 8.77 -8.82 -20.22
C SER A 200 8.86 -7.28 -20.26
N SER A 201 8.35 -6.53 -19.27
CA SER A 201 8.42 -5.06 -19.34
C SER A 201 9.74 -4.52 -18.78
N THR A 202 10.73 -4.33 -19.64
CA THR A 202 11.93 -3.51 -19.39
C THR A 202 11.65 -2.00 -19.54
N THR A 203 10.43 -1.64 -19.92
CA THR A 203 9.97 -0.26 -20.12
C THR A 203 9.13 0.20 -18.92
N LEU A 204 9.65 1.19 -18.19
CA LEU A 204 8.83 2.00 -17.29
C LEU A 204 7.75 2.71 -18.12
N PRO A 205 6.50 2.85 -17.61
CA PRO A 205 5.44 3.50 -18.35
C PRO A 205 5.81 4.94 -18.74
N VAL A 206 5.30 5.34 -19.91
CA VAL A 206 5.40 6.67 -20.53
C VAL A 206 5.26 7.78 -19.50
N SER A 207 6.06 8.85 -19.64
CA SER A 207 5.91 10.12 -18.93
C SER A 207 4.43 10.47 -18.74
N ILE A 208 3.96 10.39 -17.51
CA ILE A 208 2.62 10.86 -17.13
C ILE A 208 2.74 12.36 -16.94
N ASP A 209 1.90 13.13 -17.63
CA ASP A 209 1.70 14.53 -17.28
C ASP A 209 1.00 14.59 -15.90
N ALA A 210 1.82 14.71 -14.86
CA ALA A 210 1.38 14.79 -13.49
C ALA A 210 0.48 16.03 -13.26
N GLY A 211 0.74 17.14 -13.96
CA GLY A 211 -0.05 18.37 -13.84
C GLY A 211 -1.48 18.18 -14.34
N ALA A 212 -1.65 17.68 -15.57
CA ALA A 212 -2.97 17.39 -16.14
C ALA A 212 -3.72 16.32 -15.34
N THR A 213 -3.00 15.30 -14.84
CA THR A 213 -3.58 14.24 -14.01
C THR A 213 -4.07 14.77 -12.67
N ASN A 214 -3.26 15.57 -11.97
CA ASN A 214 -3.64 16.19 -10.70
C ASN A 214 -4.84 17.13 -10.86
N LYS A 215 -4.88 17.95 -11.92
CA LYS A 215 -6.02 18.83 -12.20
C LYS A 215 -7.33 18.04 -12.41
N ARG A 216 -7.27 16.95 -13.16
CA ARG A 216 -8.42 16.06 -13.39
C ARG A 216 -8.87 15.36 -12.11
N HIS A 217 -7.93 14.90 -11.29
CA HIS A 217 -8.22 14.23 -10.01
C HIS A 217 -8.80 15.21 -8.98
N ALA A 218 -8.27 16.44 -8.87
CA ALA A 218 -8.81 17.48 -8.01
C ALA A 218 -10.25 17.84 -8.40
N ALA A 219 -10.54 17.98 -9.70
CA ALA A 219 -11.90 18.22 -10.19
C ALA A 219 -12.84 17.04 -9.88
N LEU A 220 -12.35 15.80 -9.95
CA LEU A 220 -13.12 14.62 -9.56
C LEU A 220 -13.39 14.61 -8.06
N ALA A 221 -12.37 14.84 -7.23
CA ALA A 221 -12.48 14.90 -5.77
C ALA A 221 -13.53 15.94 -5.34
N SER A 222 -13.45 17.16 -5.87
CA SER A 222 -14.45 18.22 -5.61
C SER A 222 -15.89 17.76 -5.91
N ARG A 223 -16.12 17.09 -7.07
CA ARG A 223 -17.45 16.53 -7.39
C ARG A 223 -17.87 15.39 -6.46
N MET A 224 -16.94 14.60 -5.95
CA MET A 224 -17.25 13.52 -5.02
C MET A 224 -17.60 14.06 -3.64
N TYR A 225 -16.86 15.05 -3.14
CA TYR A 225 -17.16 15.71 -1.86
C TYR A 225 -18.50 16.45 -1.88
N ALA A 226 -18.79 17.18 -2.96
CA ALA A 226 -20.10 17.81 -3.16
C ALA A 226 -21.25 16.80 -3.06
N ARG A 227 -21.00 15.55 -3.47
CA ARG A 227 -22.00 14.47 -3.43
C ARG A 227 -22.04 13.70 -2.12
N SER A 228 -20.96 13.69 -1.33
CA SER A 228 -20.87 12.97 -0.06
C SER A 228 -21.32 13.81 1.12
N THR A 229 -21.04 15.12 1.15
CA THR A 229 -21.41 16.01 2.25
C THR A 229 -22.89 15.90 2.59
N THR A 230 -23.17 15.52 3.83
CA THR A 230 -24.51 15.17 4.29
C THR A 230 -24.99 16.18 5.33
N VAL A 231 -26.06 16.90 4.99
CA VAL A 231 -26.84 17.63 5.99
C VAL A 231 -27.74 16.63 6.71
N VAL A 232 -27.34 16.22 7.92
CA VAL A 232 -28.08 15.24 8.73
C VAL A 232 -29.39 15.85 9.21
N ARG A 233 -29.35 17.12 9.63
CA ARG A 233 -30.51 17.92 10.02
C ARG A 233 -30.17 19.40 9.95
N SER A 234 -31.19 20.21 9.68
CA SER A 234 -31.10 21.67 9.65
C SER A 234 -32.47 22.28 9.95
N ALA A 235 -32.49 23.37 10.72
CA ALA A 235 -33.69 24.15 10.96
C ALA A 235 -34.22 24.77 9.65
N PRO A 236 -35.54 24.83 9.43
CA PRO A 236 -36.12 25.42 8.23
C PRO A 236 -35.63 26.85 7.99
N GLY A 237 -35.11 27.12 6.79
CA GLY A 237 -34.67 28.46 6.38
C GLY A 237 -33.30 28.90 6.90
N LEU A 238 -32.57 28.06 7.65
CA LEU A 238 -31.20 28.40 8.08
C LEU A 238 -30.19 28.31 6.94
N LEU A 239 -30.21 27.20 6.20
CA LEU A 239 -29.31 26.97 5.08
C LEU A 239 -30.02 27.31 3.75
N PRO A 240 -29.36 28.03 2.82
CA PRO A 240 -28.01 28.60 2.96
C PRO A 240 -27.98 29.91 3.76
N ILE A 241 -26.86 30.18 4.41
CA ILE A 241 -26.60 31.44 5.12
C ILE A 241 -26.23 32.54 4.11
N SER A 242 -26.66 33.77 4.37
CA SER A 242 -26.34 34.93 3.53
C SER A 242 -24.85 35.26 3.54
N LYS A 243 -24.25 35.39 2.34
CA LYS A 243 -22.87 35.84 2.11
C LYS A 243 -22.67 37.36 2.33
N SER A 244 -23.30 37.92 3.37
CA SER A 244 -23.20 39.36 3.65
C SER A 244 -21.92 39.67 4.43
N PRO A 245 -21.14 40.70 4.04
CA PRO A 245 -19.99 41.17 4.83
C PRO A 245 -20.39 41.76 6.20
N THR A 246 -21.69 41.87 6.49
CA THR A 246 -22.22 42.28 7.80
C THR A 246 -22.49 41.09 8.73
N THR A 247 -22.54 39.85 8.24
CA THR A 247 -22.81 38.66 9.04
C THR A 247 -21.65 38.39 9.98
N LYS A 248 -21.87 38.48 11.30
CA LYS A 248 -20.86 38.14 12.29
C LYS A 248 -20.84 36.62 12.47
N SER A 249 -19.72 35.98 12.17
CA SER A 249 -19.57 34.54 12.34
C SER A 249 -18.45 34.20 13.31
N VAL A 250 -18.65 33.13 14.08
CA VAL A 250 -17.60 32.56 14.92
C VAL A 250 -17.35 31.12 14.48
N TYR A 251 -16.08 30.78 14.28
CA TYR A 251 -15.63 29.45 13.94
C TYR A 251 -14.87 28.82 15.10
N LEU A 252 -15.43 27.75 15.68
CA LEU A 252 -14.82 26.98 16.74
C LEU A 252 -14.20 25.69 16.19
N PHE A 253 -12.99 25.40 16.64
CA PHE A 253 -12.30 24.17 16.27
C PHE A 253 -11.42 23.60 17.38
N PRO A 254 -11.26 22.26 17.44
CA PRO A 254 -10.51 21.62 18.52
C PRO A 254 -9.00 21.87 18.40
N GLY A 255 -8.33 21.96 19.54
CA GLY A 255 -6.88 21.88 19.69
C GLY A 255 -6.32 20.46 19.50
N LYS A 256 -5.10 20.20 19.97
CA LYS A 256 -4.50 18.84 19.92
C LYS A 256 -5.45 17.82 20.57
N THR A 257 -6.12 17.01 19.75
CA THR A 257 -7.04 15.96 20.22
C THR A 257 -6.28 14.73 20.72
N PRO A 258 -6.78 14.05 21.77
CA PRO A 258 -6.21 12.79 22.24
C PRO A 258 -6.22 11.71 21.15
N LEU A 259 -5.25 10.82 21.24
CA LEU A 259 -5.13 9.60 20.43
C LEU A 259 -6.26 8.63 20.76
N GLY A 260 -7.43 8.83 20.16
CA GLY A 260 -8.59 8.00 20.40
C GLY A 260 -9.54 8.01 19.21
N GLY A 261 -9.35 7.05 18.31
CA GLY A 261 -10.22 6.83 17.15
C GLY A 261 -9.43 6.43 15.92
N GLY A 262 -8.97 5.18 15.87
CA GLY A 262 -8.69 4.35 14.68
C GLY A 262 -7.90 4.91 13.49
N LEU A 263 -7.33 6.12 13.56
CA LEU A 263 -6.71 6.81 12.43
C LEU A 263 -5.22 6.51 12.26
N GLY A 264 -4.62 5.78 13.19
CA GLY A 264 -3.25 5.27 13.08
C GLY A 264 -3.27 3.78 12.83
N GLY A 265 -3.21 3.36 11.56
CA GLY A 265 -2.87 1.98 11.18
C GLY A 265 -1.39 1.64 11.44
N GLY A 266 -0.84 2.06 12.59
CA GLY A 266 0.56 1.94 12.93
C GLY A 266 0.71 1.26 14.28
N ALA A 267 1.57 0.24 14.34
CA ALA A 267 1.88 -0.46 15.58
C ALA A 267 2.31 0.51 16.69
N VAL A 268 1.90 0.21 17.92
CA VAL A 268 2.33 0.92 19.11
C VAL A 268 3.84 0.63 19.27
N GLU A 269 4.63 1.69 19.37
CA GLU A 269 6.10 1.70 19.59
C GLU A 269 7.04 1.66 18.36
N SER A 270 6.68 2.23 17.20
CA SER A 270 7.68 2.46 16.13
C SER A 270 8.54 3.73 16.30
N GLY A 271 8.42 4.49 17.41
CA GLY A 271 9.21 5.70 17.63
C GLY A 271 8.96 6.86 16.65
N GLU A 272 8.11 6.65 15.64
CA GLU A 272 7.58 7.71 14.79
C GLU A 272 6.42 8.39 15.53
N VAL A 273 6.44 9.72 15.55
CA VAL A 273 5.28 10.50 16.01
C VAL A 273 4.08 10.02 15.20
N LYS A 274 3.14 9.38 15.90
CA LYS A 274 1.82 8.95 15.43
C LYS A 274 1.32 9.92 14.37
N THR A 275 0.99 9.41 13.17
CA THR A 275 0.42 10.16 12.05
C THR A 275 -0.66 11.10 12.54
N THR A 276 -0.22 12.31 12.86
CA THR A 276 -1.03 13.45 13.21
C THR A 276 -1.00 14.24 11.94
N GLU A 277 -1.96 13.99 11.05
CA GLU A 277 -2.32 15.04 10.11
C GLU A 277 -2.57 16.27 10.98
N SER A 278 -1.70 17.27 10.81
CA SER A 278 -1.85 18.55 11.44
C SER A 278 -3.25 19.03 11.09
N TYR A 279 -4.08 19.31 12.09
CA TYR A 279 -5.34 20.00 11.86
C TYR A 279 -5.04 21.27 11.03
N LEU A 280 -5.46 21.30 9.75
CA LEU A 280 -5.12 22.33 8.78
C LEU A 280 -5.95 23.60 9.02
N LYS A 281 -5.83 24.17 10.23
CA LYS A 281 -6.56 25.35 10.72
C LYS A 281 -6.65 26.45 9.67
N ASN A 282 -5.53 26.76 9.02
CA ASN A 282 -5.44 27.85 8.07
C ASN A 282 -6.31 27.58 6.82
N ALA A 283 -6.30 26.36 6.29
CA ALA A 283 -7.07 26.03 5.10
C ALA A 283 -8.59 26.12 5.32
N PHE A 284 -9.10 25.70 6.49
CA PHE A 284 -10.55 25.77 6.76
C PHE A 284 -11.00 27.21 7.02
N LEU A 285 -10.14 27.99 7.69
CA LEU A 285 -10.37 29.41 7.92
C LEU A 285 -10.41 30.19 6.61
N ASP A 286 -9.42 30.01 5.73
CA ASP A 286 -9.34 30.71 4.44
C ASP A 286 -10.61 30.48 3.58
N MET A 287 -11.18 29.27 3.65
CA MET A 287 -12.42 28.92 2.96
C MET A 287 -13.63 29.66 3.53
N LEU A 288 -13.74 29.76 4.85
CA LEU A 288 -14.82 30.50 5.51
C LEU A 288 -14.69 32.01 5.26
N GLU A 289 -13.47 32.55 5.30
CA GLU A 289 -13.19 33.97 5.05
C GLU A 289 -13.52 34.41 3.62
N THR A 290 -13.37 33.51 2.65
CA THR A 290 -13.71 33.76 1.25
C THR A 290 -15.19 34.13 1.08
N ASP A 291 -16.09 33.46 1.81
CA ASP A 291 -17.54 33.70 1.73
C ASP A 291 -18.06 34.60 2.86
N ASN A 292 -17.32 34.75 3.97
CA ASN A 292 -17.60 35.68 5.05
C ASN A 292 -16.30 36.29 5.65
N PRO A 293 -15.92 37.53 5.29
CA PRO A 293 -14.68 38.16 5.75
C PRO A 293 -14.69 38.59 7.23
N ARG A 294 -15.81 38.46 7.96
CA ARG A 294 -15.94 38.77 9.40
C ARG A 294 -16.08 37.51 10.26
N VAL A 295 -15.27 36.49 9.98
CA VAL A 295 -15.20 35.29 10.82
C VAL A 295 -14.18 35.51 11.94
N HIS A 296 -14.60 35.29 13.19
CA HIS A 296 -13.71 35.22 14.34
C HIS A 296 -13.42 33.77 14.68
N THR A 297 -12.16 33.43 14.95
CA THR A 297 -11.77 32.05 15.25
C THR A 297 -11.52 31.84 16.74
N ILE A 298 -11.98 30.70 17.25
CA ILE A 298 -11.75 30.28 18.63
C ILE A 298 -11.26 28.83 18.59
N GLN A 299 -10.09 28.60 19.19
CA GLN A 299 -9.56 27.25 19.38
C GLN A 299 -9.89 26.77 20.78
N TYR A 300 -10.51 25.59 20.90
CA TYR A 300 -10.91 25.04 22.19
C TYR A 300 -10.11 23.77 22.56
N PHE A 301 -9.83 23.60 23.85
CA PHE A 301 -8.99 22.52 24.39
C PHE A 301 -9.67 21.87 25.59
N ASP A 302 -9.27 20.65 25.95
CA ASP A 302 -9.73 20.00 27.19
C ASP A 302 -9.27 20.77 28.44
N SER A 303 -8.02 21.26 28.43
CA SER A 303 -7.41 21.96 29.56
C SER A 303 -7.73 23.45 29.67
N ARG A 304 -8.52 24.02 28.74
CA ARG A 304 -8.84 25.45 28.72
C ARG A 304 -10.33 25.67 28.46
N PRO A 305 -11.12 26.08 29.47
CA PRO A 305 -12.48 26.54 29.24
C PRO A 305 -12.48 27.85 28.43
N LEU A 306 -13.60 28.13 27.75
CA LEU A 306 -13.80 29.41 27.06
C LEU A 306 -13.75 30.55 28.07
N ASP A 307 -13.06 31.64 27.73
CA ASP A 307 -13.07 32.84 28.56
C ASP A 307 -14.32 33.72 28.29
N GLN A 308 -14.57 34.70 29.16
CA GLN A 308 -15.76 35.56 29.05
C GLN A 308 -15.80 36.34 27.74
N ALA A 309 -14.66 36.76 27.19
CA ALA A 309 -14.61 37.49 25.93
C ALA A 309 -14.95 36.59 24.74
N GLU A 310 -14.43 35.36 24.74
CA GLU A 310 -14.78 34.30 23.78
C GLU A 310 -16.28 33.96 23.87
N GLU A 311 -16.83 33.82 25.08
CA GLU A 311 -18.26 33.60 25.29
C GLU A 311 -19.13 34.75 24.77
N ASP A 312 -18.72 36.00 25.01
CA ASP A 312 -19.44 37.18 24.55
C ASP A 312 -19.45 37.27 23.01
N LEU A 313 -18.32 36.95 22.37
CA LEU A 313 -18.21 36.87 20.91
C LEU A 313 -19.15 35.81 20.34
N ILE A 314 -19.21 34.62 20.95
CA ILE A 314 -20.08 33.52 20.54
C ILE A 314 -21.57 33.90 20.62
N VAL A 315 -21.98 34.58 21.70
CA VAL A 315 -23.38 35.00 21.89
C VAL A 315 -23.78 36.10 20.90
N GLN A 316 -22.86 37.04 20.63
CA GLN A 316 -23.08 38.16 19.71
C GLN A 316 -23.04 37.76 18.23
N ALA A 317 -22.55 36.57 17.89
CA ALA A 317 -22.50 36.07 16.53
C ALA A 317 -23.92 35.83 15.96
N ASP A 318 -24.05 36.05 14.65
CA ASP A 318 -25.25 35.68 13.88
C ASP A 318 -25.27 34.17 13.61
N VAL A 319 -24.08 33.60 13.35
CA VAL A 319 -23.87 32.17 13.07
C VAL A 319 -22.61 31.69 13.77
N VAL A 320 -22.68 30.51 14.36
CA VAL A 320 -21.54 29.83 14.98
C VAL A 320 -21.33 28.49 14.30
N VAL A 321 -20.14 28.27 13.73
CA VAL A 321 -19.73 26.99 13.13
C VAL A 321 -18.80 26.29 14.10
N LEU A 322 -19.19 25.11 14.58
CA LEU A 322 -18.37 24.26 15.44
C LEU A 322 -17.90 23.05 14.64
N SER A 323 -16.61 22.93 14.38
CA SER A 323 -16.03 21.68 13.87
C SER A 323 -15.73 20.74 15.04
N THR A 324 -16.05 19.46 14.88
CA THR A 324 -15.71 18.43 15.87
C THR A 324 -14.97 17.27 15.24
N ARG A 325 -14.17 16.58 16.05
CA ARG A 325 -13.42 15.38 15.65
C ARG A 325 -13.67 14.28 16.66
N ASN A 326 -14.53 13.33 16.28
CA ASN A 326 -14.89 12.18 17.11
C ASN A 326 -15.31 12.59 18.52
N ALA A 327 -16.15 13.64 18.64
CA ALA A 327 -16.70 14.12 19.90
C ALA A 327 -17.44 13.02 20.68
N ASN A 328 -17.98 12.00 20.01
CA ASN A 328 -18.56 10.84 20.70
C ASN A 328 -17.54 10.04 21.53
N HIS A 329 -16.25 10.19 21.23
CA HIS A 329 -15.12 9.59 21.97
C HIS A 329 -14.36 10.64 22.80
N SER A 330 -14.85 11.88 22.87
CA SER A 330 -14.13 13.01 23.46
C SER A 330 -15.08 13.89 24.27
N GLN A 331 -15.16 13.59 25.58
CA GLN A 331 -16.15 14.16 26.48
C GLN A 331 -16.14 15.70 26.49
N TYR A 332 -14.97 16.35 26.50
CA TYR A 332 -14.89 17.81 26.49
C TYR A 332 -15.51 18.44 25.23
N GLN A 333 -15.33 17.81 24.06
CA GLN A 333 -15.95 18.29 22.80
C GLN A 333 -17.46 18.09 22.84
N LYS A 334 -17.91 16.93 23.36
CA LYS A 334 -19.32 16.61 23.51
C LYS A 334 -20.02 17.62 24.43
N ASP A 335 -19.45 17.87 25.59
CA ASP A 335 -20.00 18.78 26.60
C ASP A 335 -20.06 20.21 26.08
N LEU A 336 -18.99 20.69 25.44
CA LEU A 336 -18.97 22.02 24.81
C LEU A 336 -20.05 22.14 23.73
N GLY A 337 -20.16 21.15 22.83
CA GLY A 337 -21.17 21.15 21.78
C GLY A 337 -22.59 21.20 22.34
N LEU A 338 -22.90 20.39 23.36
CA LEU A 338 -24.22 20.39 24.02
C LEU A 338 -24.49 21.69 24.76
N ALA A 339 -23.50 22.26 25.45
CA ALA A 339 -23.62 23.55 26.14
C ALA A 339 -23.92 24.68 25.14
N LEU A 340 -23.18 24.74 24.03
CA LEU A 340 -23.40 25.71 22.95
C LEU A 340 -24.76 25.48 22.28
N GLY A 341 -25.18 24.24 22.06
CA GLY A 341 -26.49 23.92 21.48
C GLY A 341 -27.64 24.45 22.33
N LYS A 342 -27.57 24.27 23.66
CA LYS A 342 -28.55 24.83 24.61
C LYS A 342 -28.56 26.36 24.61
N LYS A 343 -27.38 26.99 24.51
CA LYS A 343 -27.22 28.47 24.58
C LYS A 343 -27.61 29.18 23.28
N LEU A 344 -27.29 28.59 22.12
CA LEU A 344 -27.36 29.24 20.81
C LEU A 344 -28.54 28.77 19.94
N GLY A 345 -29.09 27.58 20.20
CA GLY A 345 -30.19 27.00 19.43
C GLY A 345 -29.87 26.96 17.92
N ASN A 346 -30.70 27.63 17.12
CA ASN A 346 -30.59 27.60 15.65
C ASN A 346 -29.34 28.31 15.09
N LYS A 347 -28.64 29.13 15.88
CA LYS A 347 -27.41 29.81 15.43
C LYS A 347 -26.20 28.89 15.29
N LEU A 348 -26.22 27.73 15.96
CA LEU A 348 -25.11 26.78 15.95
C LEU A 348 -25.23 25.79 14.79
N ILE A 349 -24.16 25.65 14.02
CA ILE A 349 -23.97 24.61 13.01
C ILE A 349 -22.79 23.74 13.44
N VAL A 350 -23.04 22.46 13.67
CA VAL A 350 -21.98 21.51 14.00
C VAL A 350 -21.56 20.75 12.73
N VAL A 351 -20.25 20.73 12.46
CA VAL A 351 -19.62 20.01 11.36
C VAL A 351 -18.76 18.89 11.94
N ALA A 352 -19.25 17.65 11.88
CA ALA A 352 -18.45 16.48 12.24
C ALA A 352 -17.47 16.16 11.10
N THR A 353 -16.19 16.31 11.41
CA THR A 353 -15.10 16.20 10.43
C THR A 353 -14.63 14.77 10.21
N CYS A 354 -14.86 13.85 11.14
CA CYS A 354 -14.51 12.44 11.00
C CYS A 354 -15.77 11.59 11.12
N ASP A 355 -15.96 10.90 12.24
CA ASP A 355 -17.11 10.01 12.41
C ASP A 355 -18.42 10.81 12.46
N PRO A 356 -19.47 10.33 11.79
CA PRO A 356 -20.75 11.04 11.74
C PRO A 356 -21.55 10.89 13.04
N TYR A 357 -21.02 10.24 14.09
CA TYR A 357 -21.74 9.89 15.33
C TYR A 357 -21.76 10.99 16.38
N ASP A 358 -20.92 12.02 16.24
CA ASP A 358 -20.64 13.04 17.27
C ASP A 358 -21.88 13.59 17.99
N PHE A 359 -22.98 13.82 17.27
CA PHE A 359 -24.24 14.27 17.84
C PHE A 359 -25.47 13.65 17.17
N LEU A 360 -25.40 12.41 16.65
CA LEU A 360 -26.56 11.82 15.94
C LEU A 360 -27.80 11.74 16.82
N ASP A 361 -27.64 11.32 18.08
CA ASP A 361 -28.74 11.11 19.02
C ASP A 361 -29.19 12.41 19.74
N ASP A 362 -28.46 13.52 19.59
CA ASP A 362 -28.72 14.78 20.30
C ASP A 362 -29.59 15.77 19.51
N ALA A 363 -30.55 15.28 18.72
CA ALA A 363 -31.39 16.11 17.83
C ALA A 363 -32.25 17.16 18.59
N GLU A 364 -32.51 16.94 19.86
CA GLU A 364 -33.22 17.90 20.72
C GLU A 364 -32.37 19.14 21.04
N THR A 365 -31.04 18.99 21.13
CA THR A 365 -30.12 20.07 21.51
C THR A 365 -29.39 20.66 20.30
N ILE A 366 -28.86 19.81 19.42
CA ILE A 366 -28.11 20.23 18.23
C ILE A 366 -29.06 20.25 17.03
N LYS A 367 -29.54 21.42 16.62
CA LYS A 367 -30.55 21.55 15.55
C LYS A 367 -29.98 21.49 14.14
N ASN A 368 -28.71 21.83 13.96
CA ASN A 368 -28.04 21.84 12.66
C ASN A 368 -26.76 21.03 12.70
N TYR A 369 -26.69 19.98 11.89
CA TYR A 369 -25.60 19.01 11.92
C TYR A 369 -25.23 18.54 10.51
N ILE A 370 -23.95 18.68 10.18
CA ILE A 370 -23.35 18.31 8.89
C ILE A 370 -22.26 17.27 9.15
N ALA A 371 -22.24 16.21 8.36
CA ALA A 371 -21.16 15.22 8.36
C ALA A 371 -20.38 15.28 7.04
N ILE A 372 -19.05 15.33 7.14
CA ILE A 372 -18.12 15.34 5.99
C ILE A 372 -17.20 14.12 5.92
N TYR A 373 -17.24 13.24 6.93
CA TYR A 373 -16.61 11.92 6.96
C TYR A 373 -15.08 11.87 7.02
N GLU A 374 -14.37 12.91 6.61
CA GLU A 374 -12.91 13.00 6.74
C GLU A 374 -12.41 14.45 6.95
N PRO A 375 -11.31 14.67 7.69
CA PRO A 375 -10.87 15.99 8.12
C PRO A 375 -9.99 16.69 7.05
N THR A 376 -10.30 16.50 5.77
CA THR A 376 -9.53 17.06 4.65
C THR A 376 -10.05 18.44 4.22
N PRO A 377 -9.18 19.32 3.67
CA PRO A 377 -9.58 20.62 3.11
C PRO A 377 -10.69 20.50 2.07
N GLU A 378 -10.64 19.51 1.20
CA GLU A 378 -11.60 19.29 0.13
C GLU A 378 -12.98 18.88 0.66
N ALA A 379 -13.03 18.05 1.72
CA ALA A 379 -14.27 17.67 2.39
C ALA A 379 -14.90 18.87 3.10
N PHE A 380 -14.08 19.66 3.81
CA PHE A 380 -14.56 20.85 4.52
C PHE A 380 -15.04 21.94 3.57
N LYS A 381 -14.35 22.16 2.44
CA LYS A 381 -14.78 23.09 1.39
C LYS A 381 -16.20 22.81 0.92
N SER A 382 -16.55 21.53 0.77
CA SER A 382 -17.89 21.11 0.38
C SER A 382 -18.94 21.43 1.45
N ALA A 383 -18.61 21.31 2.74
CA ALA A 383 -19.49 21.81 3.81
C ALA A 383 -19.68 23.33 3.76
N VAL A 384 -18.60 24.09 3.51
CA VAL A 384 -18.69 25.56 3.34
C VAL A 384 -19.61 25.90 2.16
N ASP A 385 -19.47 25.21 1.03
CA ASP A 385 -20.33 25.40 -0.16
C ASP A 385 -21.80 25.11 0.12
N VAL A 386 -22.11 24.12 0.96
CA VAL A 386 -23.48 23.84 1.42
C VAL A 386 -23.97 24.91 2.39
N ILE A 387 -23.12 25.32 3.33
CA ILE A 387 -23.45 26.33 4.36
C ILE A 387 -23.82 27.66 3.70
N PHE A 388 -23.08 28.11 2.69
CA PHE A 388 -23.30 29.38 2.00
C PHE A 388 -24.02 29.25 0.64
N GLY A 389 -24.53 28.06 0.31
CA GLY A 389 -25.44 27.86 -0.83
C GLY A 389 -24.80 27.87 -2.21
N ALA A 390 -23.49 27.65 -2.32
CA ALA A 390 -22.82 27.44 -3.61
C ALA A 390 -23.23 26.10 -4.24
N THR A 391 -23.53 25.08 -3.43
CA THR A 391 -23.99 23.76 -3.89
C THR A 391 -25.03 23.17 -2.93
N PRO A 392 -26.12 22.53 -3.41
CA PRO A 392 -27.03 21.80 -2.53
C PRO A 392 -26.38 20.52 -1.99
N SER A 393 -26.70 20.14 -0.75
CA SER A 393 -26.30 18.83 -0.22
C SER A 393 -27.07 17.71 -0.92
N SER A 394 -26.35 16.70 -1.41
CA SER A 394 -26.93 15.45 -1.92
C SER A 394 -26.50 14.20 -1.15
N GLY A 395 -25.66 14.37 -0.12
CA GLY A 395 -25.20 13.29 0.71
C GLY A 395 -26.35 12.68 1.52
N VAL A 396 -26.29 11.37 1.70
CA VAL A 396 -27.23 10.62 2.55
C VAL A 396 -26.41 9.90 3.62
N LEU A 397 -26.86 9.99 4.86
CA LEU A 397 -26.17 9.39 6.00
C LEU A 397 -26.01 7.87 5.76
N PRO A 398 -24.77 7.34 5.68
CA PRO A 398 -24.51 5.92 5.39
C PRO A 398 -24.66 5.03 6.63
N VAL A 399 -24.93 5.62 7.79
CA VAL A 399 -25.13 4.95 9.09
C VAL A 399 -26.58 5.14 9.53
N GLY A 400 -27.14 4.15 10.22
CA GLY A 400 -28.57 4.13 10.52
C GLY A 400 -28.95 4.96 11.75
N LEU A 401 -30.04 5.73 11.64
CA LEU A 401 -31.03 5.83 12.72
C LEU A 401 -31.83 4.50 12.73
N VAL A 402 -32.27 4.04 13.90
CA VAL A 402 -33.01 2.78 14.09
C VAL A 402 -34.05 2.56 12.97
N TYR A 403 -33.84 1.54 12.11
CA TYR A 403 -34.82 1.20 11.07
C TYR A 403 -36.20 0.96 11.69
N ALA A 404 -37.25 1.45 11.02
CA ALA A 404 -38.62 1.09 11.35
C ALA A 404 -38.75 -0.44 11.35
N LYS A 405 -39.19 -1.02 12.46
CA LYS A 405 -39.55 -2.43 12.53
C LYS A 405 -40.76 -2.64 11.60
N HIS A 406 -40.60 -3.48 10.58
CA HIS A 406 -41.71 -3.92 9.73
C HIS A 406 -42.23 -5.26 10.27
N GLU A 407 -43.52 -5.33 10.57
CA GLU A 407 -44.15 -6.55 11.03
C GLU A 407 -44.59 -7.39 9.82
N VAL A 408 -43.76 -8.35 9.45
CA VAL A 408 -44.04 -9.29 8.34
C VAL A 408 -44.67 -10.56 8.90
N ARG A 409 -45.81 -10.97 8.35
CA ARG A 409 -46.57 -12.15 8.79
C ARG A 409 -46.78 -13.16 7.65
N SER A 410 -47.21 -14.36 8.01
CA SER A 410 -47.60 -15.38 7.02
C SER A 410 -48.86 -14.98 6.26
N LEU A 411 -48.89 -15.29 4.96
CA LEU A 411 -50.03 -15.11 4.08
C LEU A 411 -51.01 -16.29 4.23
N ASN A 412 -52.28 -16.00 4.48
CA ASN A 412 -53.36 -16.97 4.41
C ASN A 412 -53.84 -17.15 2.97
N SER A 413 -53.16 -18.04 2.23
CA SER A 413 -53.46 -18.37 0.83
C SER A 413 -54.88 -18.87 0.51
N THR A 414 -55.70 -19.22 1.51
CA THR A 414 -57.11 -19.62 1.30
C THR A 414 -58.11 -18.49 1.58
N SER A 415 -57.66 -17.34 2.08
CA SER A 415 -58.50 -16.16 2.31
C SER A 415 -58.70 -15.36 1.02
N GLU A 416 -59.96 -15.19 0.59
CA GLU A 416 -60.30 -14.36 -0.57
C GLU A 416 -59.80 -12.92 -0.45
N ASP A 417 -59.88 -12.32 0.74
CA ASP A 417 -59.45 -10.94 0.97
C ASP A 417 -57.93 -10.80 0.84
N GLU A 418 -57.16 -11.75 1.36
CA GLU A 418 -55.69 -11.69 1.29
C GLU A 418 -55.18 -11.99 -0.12
N VAL A 419 -55.80 -12.94 -0.83
CA VAL A 419 -55.51 -13.20 -2.24
C VAL A 419 -55.79 -11.96 -3.08
N THR A 420 -56.90 -11.26 -2.81
CA THR A 420 -57.24 -10.01 -3.49
C THR A 420 -56.24 -8.89 -3.17
N HIS A 421 -55.78 -8.80 -1.91
CA HIS A 421 -54.77 -7.84 -1.51
C HIS A 421 -53.42 -8.07 -2.21
N VAL A 422 -52.94 -9.32 -2.24
CA VAL A 422 -51.72 -9.67 -2.98
C VAL A 422 -51.89 -9.41 -4.48
N TRP A 423 -53.07 -9.71 -5.03
CA TRP A 423 -53.37 -9.42 -6.44
C TRP A 423 -53.29 -7.91 -6.73
N ASN A 424 -53.89 -7.06 -5.89
CA ASN A 424 -53.81 -5.59 -6.05
C ASN A 424 -52.36 -5.10 -5.96
N LEU A 425 -51.61 -5.54 -4.94
CA LEU A 425 -50.18 -5.23 -4.81
C LEU A 425 -49.40 -5.68 -6.05
N TRP A 426 -49.69 -6.86 -6.59
CA TRP A 426 -49.04 -7.36 -7.79
C TRP A 426 -49.27 -6.46 -9.00
N GLN A 427 -50.52 -6.06 -9.27
CA GLN A 427 -50.85 -5.19 -10.39
C GLN A 427 -50.11 -3.85 -10.30
N GLU A 428 -49.98 -3.30 -9.08
CA GLU A 428 -49.30 -2.03 -8.85
C GLU A 428 -47.77 -2.16 -8.93
N ILE A 429 -47.19 -3.23 -8.39
CA ILE A 429 -45.74 -3.44 -8.32
C ILE A 429 -45.17 -3.93 -9.65
N PHE A 430 -45.92 -4.76 -10.37
CA PHE A 430 -45.51 -5.40 -11.63
C PHE A 430 -46.49 -5.12 -12.77
N PRO A 431 -46.72 -3.84 -13.13
CA PRO A 431 -47.76 -3.47 -14.12
C PRO A 431 -47.51 -4.05 -15.52
N THR A 432 -46.26 -4.40 -15.85
CA THR A 432 -45.90 -5.05 -17.12
C THR A 432 -46.09 -6.57 -17.11
N TRP A 433 -46.34 -7.16 -15.93
CA TRP A 433 -46.52 -8.61 -15.72
C TRP A 433 -47.84 -8.92 -15.00
N PRO A 434 -48.99 -8.43 -15.50
CA PRO A 434 -50.29 -8.70 -14.89
C PRO A 434 -50.56 -10.20 -14.84
N ILE A 435 -51.22 -10.62 -13.77
CA ILE A 435 -51.71 -11.98 -13.56
C ILE A 435 -53.22 -11.96 -13.33
N GLU A 436 -53.94 -12.95 -13.86
CA GLU A 436 -55.36 -13.12 -13.53
C GLU A 436 -55.52 -13.54 -12.07
N ARG A 437 -56.54 -13.01 -11.37
CA ARG A 437 -56.78 -13.30 -9.96
C ARG A 437 -57.00 -14.80 -9.70
N SER A 438 -57.73 -15.47 -10.58
CA SER A 438 -57.97 -16.92 -10.55
C SER A 438 -56.68 -17.73 -10.63
N HIS A 439 -55.77 -17.32 -11.53
CA HIS A 439 -54.47 -17.99 -11.69
C HIS A 439 -53.54 -17.72 -10.50
N LEU A 440 -53.53 -16.50 -9.96
CA LEU A 440 -52.80 -16.18 -8.73
C LEU A 440 -53.30 -17.03 -7.54
N ALA A 441 -54.61 -17.23 -7.40
CA ALA A 441 -55.17 -18.08 -6.36
C ALA A 441 -54.68 -19.54 -6.47
N LEU A 442 -54.59 -20.08 -7.69
CA LEU A 442 -54.04 -21.41 -7.95
C LEU A 442 -52.56 -21.52 -7.52
N ILE A 443 -51.77 -20.48 -7.83
CA ILE A 443 -50.33 -20.41 -7.50
C ILE A 443 -50.12 -20.36 -6.00
N LEU A 444 -50.85 -19.47 -5.30
CA LEU A 444 -50.73 -19.28 -3.86
C LEU A 444 -51.14 -20.51 -3.03
N THR A 445 -51.90 -21.44 -3.61
CA THR A 445 -52.40 -22.65 -2.92
C THR A 445 -51.56 -23.90 -3.17
N GLN A 446 -50.53 -23.85 -4.02
CA GLN A 446 -49.65 -24.99 -4.28
C GLN A 446 -48.93 -25.48 -3.01
N SER A 447 -48.71 -26.80 -2.89
CA SER A 447 -48.02 -27.39 -1.74
C SER A 447 -46.57 -26.91 -1.61
N ASP A 448 -45.97 -27.12 -0.43
CA ASP A 448 -44.55 -26.82 -0.15
C ASP A 448 -44.16 -25.35 -0.36
N ARG A 449 -44.84 -24.47 0.39
CA ARG A 449 -44.76 -23.01 0.25
C ARG A 449 -44.50 -22.29 1.56
N ILE A 450 -43.88 -21.11 1.43
CA ILE A 450 -43.73 -20.11 2.49
C ILE A 450 -44.07 -18.75 1.88
N HIS A 451 -45.27 -18.25 2.16
CA HIS A 451 -45.73 -16.96 1.65
C HIS A 451 -45.88 -15.98 2.80
N LEU A 452 -45.33 -14.78 2.62
CA LEU A 452 -45.34 -13.72 3.61
C LEU A 452 -45.96 -12.45 3.03
N ILE A 453 -46.62 -11.67 3.89
CA ILE A 453 -47.34 -10.47 3.52
C ILE A 453 -47.09 -9.34 4.54
N HIS A 454 -47.13 -8.12 4.02
CA HIS A 454 -47.20 -6.84 4.71
C HIS A 454 -48.19 -5.94 3.93
N ASP A 455 -48.76 -4.92 4.56
CA ASP A 455 -49.75 -4.03 3.92
C ASP A 455 -49.23 -3.35 2.63
N LYS A 456 -47.91 -3.26 2.49
CA LYS A 456 -47.19 -2.55 1.41
C LYS A 456 -46.22 -3.44 0.61
N GLY A 457 -46.26 -4.77 0.79
CA GLY A 457 -45.37 -5.69 0.10
C GLY A 457 -45.57 -7.15 0.47
N PHE A 458 -44.97 -8.07 -0.29
CA PHE A 458 -45.13 -9.52 -0.08
C PHE A 458 -43.91 -10.30 -0.57
N SER A 459 -43.79 -11.55 -0.10
CA SER A 459 -42.79 -12.53 -0.51
C SER A 459 -43.47 -13.87 -0.82
N LEU A 460 -43.21 -14.42 -2.01
CA LEU A 460 -43.67 -15.77 -2.37
C LEU A 460 -42.45 -16.68 -2.51
N ALA A 461 -42.39 -17.70 -1.65
CA ALA A 461 -41.38 -18.75 -1.72
C ALA A 461 -41.98 -20.15 -1.75
N TYR A 462 -41.24 -21.06 -2.38
CA TYR A 462 -41.54 -22.49 -2.52
C TYR A 462 -40.30 -23.30 -2.16
N TYR A 463 -40.46 -24.59 -1.91
CA TYR A 463 -39.33 -25.50 -1.74
C TYR A 463 -39.63 -26.87 -2.34
N GLU A 464 -38.60 -27.57 -2.83
CA GLU A 464 -38.75 -28.86 -3.49
C GLU A 464 -37.79 -29.91 -2.95
N LYS A 465 -38.33 -31.09 -2.60
CA LYS A 465 -37.56 -32.24 -2.09
C LYS A 465 -37.10 -33.18 -3.22
N THR A 466 -35.86 -33.05 -3.68
CA THR A 466 -35.25 -34.03 -4.62
C THR A 466 -34.60 -35.20 -3.86
N ASN A 467 -34.21 -36.27 -4.57
CA ASN A 467 -33.57 -37.46 -3.96
C ASN A 467 -32.15 -37.19 -3.43
N VAL A 468 -31.53 -36.10 -3.86
CA VAL A 468 -30.13 -35.76 -3.55
C VAL A 468 -30.03 -34.43 -2.77
N ARG A 469 -31.04 -33.57 -2.89
CA ARG A 469 -31.00 -32.18 -2.43
C ARG A 469 -32.41 -31.63 -2.21
N VAL A 470 -32.61 -30.76 -1.23
CA VAL A 470 -33.83 -29.93 -1.18
C VAL A 470 -33.44 -28.47 -1.39
N ASP A 471 -34.10 -27.84 -2.37
CA ASP A 471 -33.85 -26.48 -2.83
C ASP A 471 -35.01 -25.57 -2.37
N GLY A 472 -34.69 -24.57 -1.54
CA GLY A 472 -35.59 -23.45 -1.25
C GLY A 472 -35.54 -22.41 -2.38
N MET A 473 -36.66 -21.75 -2.64
CA MET A 473 -36.79 -20.80 -3.74
C MET A 473 -37.58 -19.59 -3.29
N ILE A 474 -36.93 -18.42 -3.27
CA ILE A 474 -37.63 -17.15 -3.14
C ILE A 474 -37.99 -16.71 -4.55
N SER A 475 -39.24 -16.94 -4.93
CA SER A 475 -39.68 -16.72 -6.30
C SER A 475 -40.02 -15.26 -6.57
N ILE A 476 -40.60 -14.56 -5.59
CA ILE A 476 -41.01 -13.16 -5.73
C ILE A 476 -40.80 -12.37 -4.46
N ILE A 477 -40.27 -11.15 -4.60
CA ILE A 477 -40.33 -10.09 -3.59
C ILE A 477 -40.97 -8.86 -4.24
N GLY A 478 -42.11 -8.44 -3.71
CA GLY A 478 -42.82 -7.25 -4.16
C GLY A 478 -42.87 -6.18 -3.07
N VAL A 479 -42.48 -4.95 -3.39
CA VAL A 479 -42.62 -3.78 -2.50
C VAL A 479 -43.14 -2.58 -3.30
N LEU A 480 -44.17 -1.91 -2.75
CA LEU A 480 -44.72 -0.69 -3.30
C LEU A 480 -43.65 0.41 -3.42
N ASP A 481 -43.72 1.21 -4.48
CA ASP A 481 -42.68 2.21 -4.78
C ASP A 481 -42.48 3.21 -3.63
N SER A 482 -43.57 3.66 -3.00
CA SER A 482 -43.59 4.56 -1.85
C SER A 482 -42.94 3.99 -0.57
N TYR A 483 -42.65 2.68 -0.54
CA TYR A 483 -42.01 1.98 0.58
C TYR A 483 -40.64 1.37 0.23
N ARG A 484 -40.15 1.57 -0.99
CA ARG A 484 -38.77 1.20 -1.36
C ARG A 484 -37.77 2.09 -0.60
N GLY A 485 -36.61 1.53 -0.26
CA GLY A 485 -35.58 2.22 0.53
C GLY A 485 -35.89 2.36 2.03
N LYS A 486 -37.06 1.89 2.51
CA LYS A 486 -37.46 1.97 3.94
C LYS A 486 -37.23 0.67 4.72
N GLY A 487 -36.47 -0.28 4.17
CA GLY A 487 -36.12 -1.55 4.83
C GLY A 487 -37.12 -2.71 4.67
N LEU A 488 -38.33 -2.48 4.15
CA LEU A 488 -39.37 -3.53 4.02
C LEU A 488 -38.93 -4.72 3.15
N GLY A 489 -38.27 -4.46 2.01
CA GLY A 489 -37.77 -5.55 1.15
C GLY A 489 -36.76 -6.45 1.87
N THR A 490 -35.87 -5.85 2.68
CA THR A 490 -34.92 -6.60 3.52
C THR A 490 -35.65 -7.43 4.57
N ALA A 491 -36.66 -6.87 5.23
CA ALA A 491 -37.46 -7.58 6.23
C ALA A 491 -38.16 -8.82 5.61
N LEU A 492 -38.74 -8.67 4.42
CA LEU A 492 -39.37 -9.76 3.68
C LEU A 492 -38.36 -10.87 3.34
N VAL A 493 -37.21 -10.52 2.77
CA VAL A 493 -36.15 -11.50 2.42
C VAL A 493 -35.62 -12.22 3.65
N ASN A 494 -35.32 -11.48 4.73
CA ASN A 494 -34.77 -12.06 5.95
C ASN A 494 -35.77 -13.01 6.60
N LYS A 495 -37.04 -12.60 6.74
CA LYS A 495 -38.07 -13.46 7.31
C LYS A 495 -38.32 -14.70 6.46
N THR A 496 -38.38 -14.57 5.13
CA THR A 496 -38.49 -15.75 4.25
C THR A 496 -37.30 -16.69 4.38
N ARG A 497 -36.08 -16.15 4.49
CA ARG A 497 -34.87 -16.94 4.72
C ARG A 497 -34.89 -17.65 6.07
N GLU A 498 -35.30 -16.97 7.14
CA GLU A 498 -35.42 -17.56 8.47
C GLU A 498 -36.36 -18.79 8.46
N GLU A 499 -37.52 -18.67 7.83
CA GLU A 499 -38.48 -19.76 7.71
C GLU A 499 -37.93 -20.92 6.86
N LEU A 500 -37.29 -20.63 5.71
CA LEU A 500 -36.61 -21.66 4.90
C LEU A 500 -35.42 -22.30 5.66
N GLN A 501 -34.72 -21.54 6.48
CA GLN A 501 -33.62 -22.04 7.30
C GLN A 501 -34.09 -22.91 8.45
N ALA A 502 -35.24 -22.62 9.04
CA ALA A 502 -35.83 -23.47 10.07
C ALA A 502 -36.06 -24.89 9.51
N LEU A 503 -36.53 -25.00 8.27
CA LEU A 503 -36.62 -26.27 7.55
C LEU A 503 -35.23 -26.90 7.28
N SER A 504 -34.22 -26.09 7.00
CA SER A 504 -32.83 -26.56 6.83
C SER A 504 -32.25 -27.22 8.09
N ARG A 505 -32.52 -26.70 9.29
CA ARG A 505 -32.05 -27.27 10.56
C ARG A 505 -32.64 -28.66 10.86
N ALA A 506 -33.78 -28.99 10.26
CA ALA A 506 -34.35 -30.35 10.27
C ALA A 506 -33.69 -31.29 9.24
N GLY A 507 -32.64 -30.85 8.54
CA GLY A 507 -31.96 -31.60 7.48
C GLY A 507 -32.63 -31.47 6.10
N GLU A 508 -33.62 -30.59 5.97
CA GLU A 508 -34.52 -30.59 4.82
C GLU A 508 -34.23 -29.52 3.77
N ILE A 509 -33.22 -28.65 3.86
CA ILE A 509 -32.89 -27.66 2.80
C ILE A 509 -31.36 -27.44 2.74
N THR A 510 -30.82 -27.32 1.53
CA THR A 510 -29.36 -27.23 1.29
C THR A 510 -28.92 -26.03 0.43
N SER A 511 -29.85 -25.36 -0.26
CA SER A 511 -29.65 -24.02 -0.82
C SER A 511 -30.94 -23.25 -0.98
N ILE A 512 -30.83 -21.93 -1.14
CA ILE A 512 -31.93 -21.03 -1.44
C ILE A 512 -31.60 -20.26 -2.71
N GLY A 513 -32.43 -20.36 -3.75
CA GLY A 513 -32.28 -19.60 -4.99
C GLY A 513 -33.31 -18.48 -5.14
N ILE A 514 -32.96 -17.40 -5.84
CA ILE A 514 -33.94 -16.45 -6.39
C ILE A 514 -34.36 -16.99 -7.76
N LYS A 515 -35.39 -17.81 -7.76
CA LYS A 515 -35.92 -18.52 -8.93
C LYS A 515 -37.32 -19.06 -8.65
N SER A 516 -37.99 -19.51 -9.70
CA SER A 516 -39.21 -20.29 -9.60
C SER A 516 -39.09 -21.53 -10.48
N SER A 517 -39.24 -22.72 -9.90
CA SER A 517 -39.39 -23.97 -10.65
C SER A 517 -40.85 -24.14 -11.07
N PHE A 518 -41.65 -24.79 -10.24
CA PHE A 518 -43.09 -24.96 -10.41
C PHE A 518 -43.75 -24.43 -9.12
N PRO A 519 -44.66 -23.43 -9.22
CA PRO A 519 -45.20 -22.86 -10.46
C PRO A 519 -44.14 -22.07 -11.25
N ARG A 520 -44.24 -22.07 -12.59
CA ARG A 520 -43.27 -21.42 -13.47
C ARG A 520 -43.59 -19.93 -13.60
N LEU A 521 -43.10 -19.18 -12.62
CA LEU A 521 -42.98 -17.71 -12.65
C LEU A 521 -41.68 -17.34 -13.39
N TRP A 522 -40.83 -16.49 -12.80
CA TRP A 522 -39.52 -16.21 -13.37
C TRP A 522 -38.49 -17.27 -12.94
N PRO A 523 -37.79 -17.93 -13.88
CA PRO A 523 -36.76 -18.94 -13.55
C PRO A 523 -35.46 -18.31 -12.98
N GLY A 524 -35.40 -16.99 -12.95
CA GLY A 524 -34.37 -16.15 -12.32
C GLY A 524 -34.86 -14.70 -12.27
N VAL A 525 -33.98 -13.74 -11.99
CA VAL A 525 -34.35 -12.32 -12.01
C VAL A 525 -34.28 -11.78 -13.45
N PRO A 526 -35.36 -11.19 -14.00
CA PRO A 526 -35.36 -10.67 -15.37
C PRO A 526 -34.28 -9.60 -15.60
N ILE A 527 -33.50 -9.72 -16.68
CA ILE A 527 -32.44 -8.76 -17.02
C ILE A 527 -33.01 -7.38 -17.37
N SER A 528 -34.27 -7.34 -17.85
CA SER A 528 -35.00 -6.11 -18.12
C SER A 528 -35.27 -5.27 -16.87
N PHE A 529 -35.14 -5.83 -15.66
CA PHE A 529 -35.25 -5.04 -14.44
C PHE A 529 -34.01 -4.13 -14.25
N PRO A 530 -34.20 -2.88 -13.75
CA PRO A 530 -33.11 -2.00 -13.39
C PRO A 530 -32.06 -2.68 -12.51
N SER A 531 -30.77 -2.39 -12.73
CA SER A 531 -29.67 -3.02 -12.00
C SER A 531 -29.84 -2.90 -10.48
N LYS A 532 -30.31 -1.76 -9.96
CA LYS A 532 -30.61 -1.57 -8.53
C LYS A 532 -31.52 -2.64 -7.91
N TYR A 533 -32.45 -3.22 -8.67
CA TYR A 533 -33.34 -4.27 -8.18
C TYR A 533 -32.74 -5.67 -8.34
N ARG A 534 -31.85 -5.86 -9.32
CA ARG A 534 -31.09 -7.09 -9.49
C ARG A 534 -30.00 -7.21 -8.44
N ASP A 535 -29.32 -6.11 -8.15
CA ASP A 535 -28.24 -6.02 -7.18
C ASP A 535 -28.75 -6.05 -5.73
N PHE A 536 -30.04 -5.74 -5.50
CA PHE A 536 -30.70 -5.87 -4.20
C PHE A 536 -30.43 -7.24 -3.54
N PHE A 537 -30.48 -8.34 -4.30
CA PHE A 537 -30.20 -9.67 -3.77
C PHE A 537 -28.71 -9.89 -3.50
N LEU A 538 -27.82 -9.34 -4.34
CA LEU A 538 -26.37 -9.39 -4.11
C LEU A 538 -25.99 -8.77 -2.77
N HIS A 539 -26.61 -7.63 -2.46
CA HIS A 539 -26.35 -6.89 -1.22
C HIS A 539 -26.89 -7.59 0.03
N ARG A 540 -27.66 -8.66 -0.14
CA ARG A 540 -28.26 -9.45 0.96
C ARG A 540 -27.69 -10.87 1.05
N GLY A 541 -26.50 -11.07 0.48
CA GLY A 541 -25.72 -12.30 0.60
C GLY A 541 -26.00 -13.37 -0.46
N PHE A 542 -26.84 -13.08 -1.46
CA PHE A 542 -26.98 -13.97 -2.62
C PHE A 542 -25.82 -13.77 -3.59
N HIS A 543 -25.45 -14.83 -4.29
CA HIS A 543 -24.40 -14.82 -5.29
C HIS A 543 -25.01 -14.96 -6.67
N LYS A 544 -24.62 -14.10 -7.61
CA LYS A 544 -24.98 -14.26 -9.02
C LYS A 544 -24.25 -15.47 -9.60
N SER A 545 -24.99 -16.33 -10.30
CA SER A 545 -24.40 -17.50 -10.96
C SER A 545 -23.45 -17.07 -12.09
N GLN A 546 -22.32 -17.77 -12.21
CA GLN A 546 -21.39 -17.65 -13.35
C GLN A 546 -21.82 -18.52 -14.54
N GLU A 547 -22.87 -19.34 -14.38
CA GLU A 547 -23.47 -20.06 -15.50
C GLU A 547 -24.10 -19.11 -16.52
N PRO A 548 -24.24 -19.53 -17.78
CA PRO A 548 -25.03 -18.79 -18.76
C PRO A 548 -26.42 -18.47 -18.20
N THR A 549 -26.88 -17.25 -18.49
CA THR A 549 -28.23 -16.76 -18.19
C THR A 549 -29.30 -17.75 -18.66
N VAL A 550 -30.44 -17.76 -17.99
CA VAL A 550 -31.59 -18.55 -18.45
C VAL A 550 -32.31 -17.76 -19.52
N ARG A 551 -32.73 -18.41 -20.62
CA ARG A 551 -33.48 -17.77 -21.70
C ARG A 551 -34.80 -18.48 -21.92
N ASP A 552 -35.86 -17.71 -22.01
CA ASP A 552 -37.11 -18.18 -22.62
C ASP A 552 -37.10 -17.78 -24.08
N LEU A 553 -37.44 -18.72 -24.95
CA LEU A 553 -37.40 -18.55 -26.39
C LEU A 553 -38.80 -18.54 -26.97
N TRP A 554 -38.99 -17.76 -28.02
CA TRP A 554 -40.22 -17.77 -28.79
C TRP A 554 -39.97 -17.74 -30.29
N LYS A 555 -40.86 -18.39 -31.04
CA LYS A 555 -40.89 -18.37 -32.50
C LYS A 555 -42.33 -18.47 -33.02
N SER A 556 -42.61 -17.76 -34.13
CA SER A 556 -43.79 -18.02 -34.95
C SER A 556 -43.62 -19.26 -35.85
N ILE A 557 -44.63 -20.12 -35.86
CA ILE A 557 -44.69 -21.32 -36.71
C ILE A 557 -45.70 -21.20 -37.86
N THR A 558 -46.30 -20.02 -38.07
CA THR A 558 -47.21 -19.77 -39.20
C THR A 558 -46.48 -19.87 -40.55
N ALA A 559 -45.21 -19.46 -40.60
CA ALA A 559 -44.30 -19.58 -41.74
C ALA A 559 -43.50 -20.91 -41.72
N ASN A 560 -42.27 -20.90 -42.24
CA ASN A 560 -41.39 -22.08 -42.25
C ASN A 560 -40.93 -22.45 -40.83
N ILE A 561 -41.17 -23.71 -40.46
CA ILE A 561 -40.91 -24.26 -39.13
C ILE A 561 -39.40 -24.37 -38.83
N ALA A 562 -38.57 -24.61 -39.83
CA ALA A 562 -37.11 -24.60 -39.74
C ALA A 562 -36.48 -24.20 -41.09
N PRO A 563 -35.18 -23.83 -41.13
CA PRO A 563 -34.48 -23.58 -42.38
C PRO A 563 -34.50 -24.81 -43.31
N PRO A 564 -34.52 -24.64 -44.66
CA PRO A 564 -34.61 -25.76 -45.60
C PRO A 564 -33.55 -26.85 -45.41
N ILE A 565 -32.30 -26.44 -45.13
CA ILE A 565 -31.19 -27.37 -44.88
C ILE A 565 -31.41 -28.26 -43.65
N VAL A 566 -32.12 -27.75 -42.63
CA VAL A 566 -32.46 -28.51 -41.43
C VAL A 566 -33.59 -29.49 -41.73
N LEU A 567 -34.62 -29.05 -42.48
CA LEU A 567 -35.72 -29.91 -42.90
C LEU A 567 -35.23 -31.09 -43.74
N GLU A 568 -34.33 -30.83 -44.69
CA GLU A 568 -33.73 -31.89 -45.52
C GLU A 568 -32.91 -32.88 -44.67
N ARG A 569 -32.15 -32.38 -43.69
CA ARG A 569 -31.39 -33.24 -42.77
C ARG A 569 -32.32 -34.11 -41.93
N VAL A 570 -33.40 -33.54 -41.39
CA VAL A 570 -34.38 -34.27 -40.57
C VAL A 570 -35.11 -35.33 -41.40
N ALA A 571 -35.42 -35.04 -42.68
CA ALA A 571 -36.08 -35.98 -43.58
C ALA A 571 -35.22 -37.22 -43.92
N LYS A 572 -33.89 -37.12 -43.84
CA LYS A 572 -32.95 -38.22 -44.11
C LYS A 572 -32.66 -39.10 -42.89
N LEU A 573 -33.15 -38.75 -41.70
CA LEU A 573 -32.92 -39.55 -40.50
C LEU A 573 -33.83 -40.77 -40.49
N PRO A 574 -33.31 -41.97 -40.15
CA PRO A 574 -34.11 -43.19 -40.07
C PRO A 574 -34.88 -43.24 -38.74
N LEU A 575 -35.78 -42.28 -38.53
CA LEU A 575 -36.56 -42.12 -37.31
C LEU A 575 -38.04 -41.98 -37.66
N THR A 576 -38.90 -42.58 -36.85
CA THR A 576 -40.35 -42.36 -36.91
C THR A 576 -40.80 -41.59 -35.67
N PHE A 577 -41.91 -40.85 -35.79
CA PHE A 577 -42.41 -39.96 -34.73
C PHE A 577 -43.92 -40.11 -34.58
N ALA A 578 -44.38 -40.30 -33.35
CA ALA A 578 -45.80 -40.39 -33.04
C ALA A 578 -46.12 -39.74 -31.68
N PRO A 579 -47.34 -39.19 -31.50
CA PRO A 579 -47.82 -38.79 -30.18
C PRO A 579 -47.82 -39.98 -29.21
N TRP A 580 -47.55 -39.71 -27.94
CA TRP A 580 -47.55 -40.74 -26.90
C TRP A 580 -48.97 -41.29 -26.67
N SER A 581 -49.05 -42.57 -26.32
CA SER A 581 -50.28 -43.28 -26.04
C SER A 581 -50.14 -44.10 -24.74
N PRO A 582 -51.24 -44.56 -24.13
CA PRO A 582 -51.18 -45.38 -22.91
C PRO A 582 -50.32 -46.64 -23.06
N GLU A 583 -50.28 -47.24 -24.25
CA GLU A 583 -49.50 -48.46 -24.53
C GLU A 583 -47.99 -48.20 -24.53
N LEU A 584 -47.57 -46.96 -24.79
CA LEU A 584 -46.18 -46.52 -24.79
C LEU A 584 -45.70 -46.06 -23.40
N TYR A 585 -46.57 -46.13 -22.38
CA TYR A 585 -46.32 -45.55 -21.05
C TYR A 585 -45.15 -46.19 -20.33
N GLU A 586 -45.13 -47.53 -20.22
CA GLU A 586 -44.15 -48.25 -19.39
C GLU A 586 -42.71 -48.05 -19.88
N GLU A 587 -42.47 -48.17 -21.18
CA GLU A 587 -41.14 -47.93 -21.75
C GLU A 587 -40.73 -46.46 -21.60
N CYS A 588 -41.65 -45.52 -21.87
CA CYS A 588 -41.37 -44.09 -21.72
C CYS A 588 -40.98 -43.77 -20.29
N MET A 589 -41.78 -44.15 -19.29
CA MET A 589 -41.50 -43.83 -17.90
C MET A 589 -40.25 -44.51 -17.36
N THR A 590 -39.96 -45.74 -17.81
CA THR A 590 -38.70 -46.42 -17.50
C THR A 590 -37.50 -45.62 -18.02
N LYS A 591 -37.53 -45.20 -19.29
CA LYS A 591 -36.45 -44.44 -19.90
C LYS A 591 -36.37 -42.99 -19.40
N GLN A 592 -37.48 -42.35 -19.06
CA GLN A 592 -37.50 -41.02 -18.43
C GLN A 592 -36.83 -41.07 -17.06
N ARG A 593 -37.12 -42.08 -16.22
CA ARG A 593 -36.47 -42.26 -14.92
C ARG A 593 -34.99 -42.61 -15.07
N ALA A 594 -34.63 -43.44 -16.04
CA ALA A 594 -33.24 -43.82 -16.29
C ALA A 594 -32.38 -42.65 -16.81
N ASN A 595 -32.90 -41.84 -17.73
CA ASN A 595 -32.14 -40.76 -18.37
C ASN A 595 -32.26 -39.41 -17.64
N PHE A 596 -33.39 -39.14 -16.98
CA PHE A 596 -33.74 -37.81 -16.43
C PHE A 596 -34.28 -37.86 -14.99
N GLY A 597 -34.14 -39.01 -14.29
CA GLY A 597 -34.68 -39.22 -12.94
C GLY A 597 -34.15 -38.26 -11.86
N ASP A 598 -33.02 -37.60 -12.09
CA ASP A 598 -32.50 -36.56 -11.20
C ASP A 598 -33.38 -35.30 -11.20
N ASN A 599 -34.17 -35.07 -12.25
CA ASN A 599 -35.14 -33.98 -12.34
C ASN A 599 -36.57 -34.49 -12.10
N LYS A 600 -36.97 -34.58 -10.83
CA LYS A 600 -38.30 -35.09 -10.45
C LYS A 600 -39.45 -34.37 -11.17
N LYS A 601 -39.39 -33.04 -11.28
CA LYS A 601 -40.45 -32.24 -11.92
C LYS A 601 -40.59 -32.52 -13.42
N TRP A 602 -39.49 -32.87 -14.09
CA TRP A 602 -39.53 -33.34 -15.48
C TRP A 602 -40.32 -34.64 -15.57
N VAL A 603 -40.00 -35.64 -14.74
CA VAL A 603 -40.71 -36.95 -14.75
C VAL A 603 -42.18 -36.78 -14.31
N GLU A 604 -42.44 -35.99 -13.26
CA GLU A 604 -43.78 -35.67 -12.78
C GLU A 604 -44.66 -35.00 -13.85
N ALA A 605 -44.07 -34.23 -14.78
CA ALA A 605 -44.83 -33.63 -15.88
C ALA A 605 -45.45 -34.72 -16.79
N TYR A 606 -44.70 -35.78 -17.12
CA TYR A 606 -45.21 -36.91 -17.89
C TYR A 606 -46.27 -37.69 -17.10
N GLU A 607 -46.05 -37.92 -15.79
CA GLU A 607 -47.01 -38.61 -14.92
C GLU A 607 -48.32 -37.82 -14.78
N ARG A 608 -48.25 -36.49 -14.65
CA ARG A 608 -49.43 -35.60 -14.59
C ARG A 608 -50.21 -35.61 -15.89
N LEU A 609 -49.53 -35.55 -17.04
CA LEU A 609 -50.19 -35.65 -18.34
C LEU A 609 -50.87 -37.01 -18.51
N ALA A 610 -50.20 -38.12 -18.16
CA ALA A 610 -50.79 -39.44 -18.21
C ALA A 610 -52.01 -39.58 -17.30
N LYS A 611 -51.92 -39.10 -16.04
CA LYS A 611 -53.02 -39.10 -15.07
C LYS A 611 -54.22 -38.27 -15.55
N ALA A 612 -53.96 -37.15 -16.21
CA ALA A 612 -54.99 -36.31 -16.83
C ALA A 612 -55.50 -36.86 -18.18
N LYS A 613 -55.00 -38.01 -18.64
CA LYS A 613 -55.29 -38.61 -19.96
C LYS A 613 -54.92 -37.70 -21.13
N GLN A 614 -53.85 -36.91 -20.98
CA GLN A 614 -53.32 -35.96 -21.96
C GLN A 614 -52.03 -36.48 -22.64
N HIS A 615 -51.97 -37.77 -22.98
CA HIS A 615 -50.78 -38.40 -23.57
C HIS A 615 -50.37 -37.76 -24.90
N GLN A 616 -51.35 -37.31 -25.70
CA GLN A 616 -51.14 -36.64 -26.98
C GLN A 616 -50.32 -35.33 -26.90
N GLU A 617 -50.09 -34.81 -25.70
CA GLU A 617 -49.25 -33.63 -25.46
C GLU A 617 -47.75 -33.97 -25.41
N VAL A 618 -47.38 -35.23 -25.66
CA VAL A 618 -46.00 -35.72 -25.71
C VAL A 618 -45.73 -36.30 -27.09
N LEU A 619 -44.59 -35.94 -27.68
CA LEU A 619 -44.08 -36.56 -28.91
C LEU A 619 -42.95 -37.53 -28.60
N VAL A 620 -42.99 -38.71 -29.22
CA VAL A 620 -41.97 -39.76 -29.07
C VAL A 620 -41.28 -40.01 -30.41
N ALA A 621 -39.96 -40.19 -30.38
CA ALA A 621 -39.14 -40.62 -31.51
C ALA A 621 -38.77 -42.09 -31.36
N PHE A 622 -38.85 -42.85 -32.45
CA PHE A 622 -38.52 -44.27 -32.50
C PHE A 622 -37.41 -44.53 -33.52
N ASP A 623 -36.52 -45.45 -33.19
CA ASP A 623 -35.52 -45.96 -34.14
C ASP A 623 -36.09 -47.02 -35.09
N GLU A 624 -35.24 -47.55 -35.98
CA GLU A 624 -35.62 -48.59 -36.96
C GLU A 624 -36.12 -49.90 -36.31
N SER A 625 -35.76 -50.16 -35.05
CA SER A 625 -36.22 -51.34 -34.31
C SER A 625 -37.58 -51.13 -33.63
N GLY A 626 -38.10 -49.89 -33.66
CA GLY A 626 -39.32 -49.50 -32.96
C GLY A 626 -39.10 -49.13 -31.49
N ALA A 627 -37.86 -49.01 -31.02
CA ALA A 627 -37.56 -48.63 -29.65
C ALA A 627 -37.65 -47.11 -29.46
N GLN A 628 -38.13 -46.64 -28.31
CA GLN A 628 -38.22 -45.22 -27.99
C GLN A 628 -36.82 -44.62 -27.74
N VAL A 629 -36.42 -43.63 -28.52
CA VAL A 629 -35.07 -43.03 -28.46
C VAL A 629 -35.07 -41.54 -28.13
N GLY A 630 -36.24 -40.90 -28.04
CA GLY A 630 -36.35 -39.52 -27.61
C GLY A 630 -37.79 -39.06 -27.37
N TRP A 631 -37.94 -37.99 -26.58
CA TRP A 631 -39.24 -37.48 -26.12
C TRP A 631 -39.23 -35.96 -26.01
N THR A 632 -40.39 -35.33 -26.19
CA THR A 632 -40.58 -33.91 -25.84
C THR A 632 -42.05 -33.62 -25.53
N LEU A 633 -42.30 -32.68 -24.62
CA LEU A 633 -43.64 -32.11 -24.42
C LEU A 633 -43.93 -31.13 -25.57
N MET A 634 -45.17 -31.16 -26.07
CA MET A 634 -45.72 -30.24 -27.07
C MET A 634 -47.10 -29.74 -26.62
N CYS A 635 -47.13 -29.17 -25.42
CA CYS A 635 -48.34 -28.84 -24.69
C CYS A 635 -49.09 -27.63 -25.27
N THR A 636 -50.42 -27.70 -25.26
CA THR A 636 -51.27 -26.51 -25.40
C THR A 636 -51.40 -25.74 -24.06
N PRO A 637 -51.75 -24.44 -24.06
CA PRO A 637 -51.82 -23.64 -22.82
C PRO A 637 -52.75 -24.19 -21.73
N ASN A 638 -53.82 -24.87 -22.12
CA ASN A 638 -54.87 -25.35 -21.20
C ASN A 638 -54.59 -26.73 -20.61
N THR A 639 -53.43 -27.34 -20.87
CA THR A 639 -53.09 -28.64 -20.28
C THR A 639 -52.75 -28.51 -18.80
N VAL A 640 -52.77 -29.63 -18.07
CA VAL A 640 -52.42 -29.62 -16.64
C VAL A 640 -50.99 -29.14 -16.39
N VAL A 641 -50.09 -29.31 -17.36
CA VAL A 641 -48.70 -28.81 -17.31
C VAL A 641 -48.63 -27.37 -17.83
N GLY A 642 -49.38 -27.03 -18.89
CA GLY A 642 -49.42 -25.67 -19.45
C GLY A 642 -49.90 -24.62 -18.45
N GLN A 643 -50.83 -24.98 -17.56
CA GLN A 643 -51.32 -24.09 -16.50
C GLN A 643 -50.28 -23.73 -15.42
N ASP A 644 -49.17 -24.47 -15.32
CA ASP A 644 -48.08 -24.09 -14.41
C ASP A 644 -47.30 -22.86 -14.92
N PHE A 645 -47.45 -22.48 -16.20
CA PHE A 645 -46.71 -21.41 -16.84
C PHE A 645 -47.47 -20.09 -16.80
N VAL A 646 -47.15 -19.30 -15.78
CA VAL A 646 -47.93 -18.11 -15.39
C VAL A 646 -47.94 -17.03 -16.49
N PHE A 647 -46.85 -16.91 -17.23
CA PHE A 647 -46.69 -15.86 -18.24
C PHE A 647 -46.90 -16.33 -19.68
N LEU A 648 -47.30 -17.59 -19.90
CA LEU A 648 -47.56 -18.12 -21.25
C LEU A 648 -48.62 -17.30 -22.01
N PRO A 649 -49.74 -16.85 -21.40
CA PRO A 649 -50.73 -15.99 -22.09
C PRO A 649 -50.21 -14.62 -22.53
N ARG A 650 -49.00 -14.21 -22.09
CA ARG A 650 -48.38 -12.91 -22.43
C ARG A 650 -47.47 -13.01 -23.66
N VAL A 651 -47.15 -14.21 -24.09
CA VAL A 651 -46.35 -14.48 -25.27
C VAL A 651 -47.18 -14.15 -26.54
N PRO A 652 -46.58 -13.73 -27.68
CA PRO A 652 -47.35 -13.44 -28.88
C PRO A 652 -48.25 -14.62 -29.29
N SER A 653 -49.36 -14.35 -29.96
CA SER A 653 -50.43 -15.32 -30.27
C SER A 653 -51.19 -15.90 -29.06
N LYS A 654 -50.87 -15.50 -27.81
CA LYS A 654 -51.64 -15.81 -26.58
C LYS A 654 -51.98 -17.31 -26.48
N ASP A 655 -53.27 -17.66 -26.45
CA ASP A 655 -53.80 -19.03 -26.33
C ASP A 655 -53.47 -19.93 -27.52
N LYS A 656 -52.94 -19.35 -28.62
CA LYS A 656 -52.44 -20.09 -29.79
C LYS A 656 -50.91 -20.29 -29.78
N THR A 657 -50.24 -19.99 -28.67
CA THR A 657 -48.84 -20.37 -28.47
C THR A 657 -48.76 -21.62 -27.62
N GLY A 658 -48.15 -22.68 -28.14
CA GLY A 658 -47.91 -23.88 -27.35
C GLY A 658 -46.52 -23.89 -26.70
N LEU A 659 -46.34 -24.79 -25.75
CA LEU A 659 -45.12 -24.99 -24.98
C LEU A 659 -44.38 -26.23 -25.48
N ILE A 660 -43.13 -26.08 -25.89
CA ILE A 660 -42.19 -27.19 -25.99
C ILE A 660 -41.29 -27.18 -24.77
N ALA A 661 -41.27 -28.30 -24.05
CA ALA A 661 -40.46 -28.48 -22.84
C ALA A 661 -39.97 -29.92 -22.73
N CYS A 662 -39.05 -30.16 -21.79
CA CYS A 662 -38.55 -31.50 -21.46
C CYS A 662 -38.08 -32.31 -22.69
N VAL A 663 -37.27 -31.68 -23.56
CA VAL A 663 -36.69 -32.29 -24.76
C VAL A 663 -35.55 -33.23 -24.34
N GLY A 664 -35.76 -34.54 -24.47
CA GLY A 664 -34.85 -35.57 -24.01
C GLY A 664 -34.49 -36.58 -25.11
N VAL A 665 -33.23 -37.03 -25.13
CA VAL A 665 -32.74 -38.10 -26.02
C VAL A 665 -32.09 -39.19 -25.18
N ASP A 666 -32.43 -40.44 -25.48
CA ASP A 666 -31.84 -41.61 -24.84
C ASP A 666 -30.32 -41.64 -25.05
N GLY A 667 -29.56 -42.08 -24.03
CA GLY A 667 -28.10 -42.19 -24.10
C GLY A 667 -27.58 -42.89 -25.36
N SER A 668 -28.25 -43.95 -25.81
CA SER A 668 -27.88 -44.74 -27.01
C SER A 668 -28.06 -44.01 -28.34
N ALA A 669 -28.79 -42.89 -28.35
CA ALA A 669 -29.16 -42.15 -29.56
C ALA A 669 -28.65 -40.70 -29.61
N ARG A 670 -27.84 -40.28 -28.62
CA ARG A 670 -27.18 -38.97 -28.60
C ARG A 670 -26.22 -38.82 -29.78
N GLY A 671 -26.08 -37.60 -30.31
CA GLY A 671 -25.24 -37.31 -31.48
C GLY A 671 -25.86 -37.67 -32.85
N LYS A 672 -26.96 -38.44 -32.89
CA LYS A 672 -27.60 -38.89 -34.15
C LYS A 672 -28.65 -37.93 -34.72
N GLY A 673 -28.78 -36.71 -34.17
CA GLY A 673 -29.73 -35.70 -34.64
C GLY A 673 -31.17 -35.83 -34.12
N VAL A 674 -31.46 -36.80 -33.23
CA VAL A 674 -32.80 -37.06 -32.67
C VAL A 674 -33.44 -35.81 -32.04
N GLY A 675 -32.70 -35.08 -31.20
CA GLY A 675 -33.25 -33.91 -30.50
C GLY A 675 -33.68 -32.79 -31.45
N LEU A 676 -32.91 -32.55 -32.52
CA LEU A 676 -33.26 -31.56 -33.54
C LEU A 676 -34.51 -31.99 -34.32
N ALA A 677 -34.60 -33.28 -34.66
CA ALA A 677 -35.74 -33.85 -35.36
C ALA A 677 -37.02 -33.81 -34.51
N LEU A 678 -36.94 -34.11 -33.22
CA LEU A 678 -38.04 -33.99 -32.26
C LEU A 678 -38.64 -32.58 -32.26
N LEU A 679 -37.80 -31.53 -32.23
CA LEU A 679 -38.27 -30.15 -32.23
C LEU A 679 -38.99 -29.78 -33.53
N VAL A 680 -38.42 -30.16 -34.68
CA VAL A 680 -39.05 -29.94 -35.99
C VAL A 680 -40.41 -30.62 -36.06
N LYS A 681 -40.46 -31.91 -35.68
CA LYS A 681 -41.69 -32.71 -35.73
C LYS A 681 -42.72 -32.21 -34.72
N ALA A 682 -42.32 -31.83 -33.51
CA ALA A 682 -43.23 -31.25 -32.52
C ALA A 682 -43.88 -29.97 -33.05
N MET A 683 -43.09 -29.08 -33.68
CA MET A 683 -43.64 -27.87 -34.30
C MET A 683 -44.59 -28.17 -35.48
N GLU A 684 -44.32 -29.21 -36.28
CA GLU A 684 -45.25 -29.66 -37.33
C GLU A 684 -46.58 -30.14 -36.75
N TYR A 685 -46.55 -30.98 -35.71
CA TYR A 685 -47.75 -31.44 -35.01
C TYR A 685 -48.51 -30.27 -34.35
N MET A 686 -47.80 -29.35 -33.70
CA MET A 686 -48.40 -28.16 -33.08
C MET A 686 -49.06 -27.24 -34.12
N LYS A 687 -48.42 -27.04 -35.28
CA LYS A 687 -49.00 -26.29 -36.39
C LYS A 687 -50.26 -26.98 -36.92
N ALA A 688 -50.24 -28.30 -37.08
CA ALA A 688 -51.40 -29.08 -37.49
C ALA A 688 -52.56 -29.01 -36.48
N ARG A 689 -52.26 -28.80 -35.20
CA ARG A 689 -53.22 -28.56 -34.11
C ARG A 689 -53.74 -27.11 -34.04
N GLY A 690 -53.32 -26.22 -34.95
CA GLY A 690 -53.80 -24.85 -35.04
C GLY A 690 -53.02 -23.83 -34.20
N LEU A 691 -51.84 -24.20 -33.68
CA LEU A 691 -50.98 -23.26 -32.97
C LEU A 691 -50.21 -22.37 -33.96
N GLU A 692 -50.03 -21.11 -33.58
CA GLU A 692 -49.38 -20.07 -34.39
C GLU A 692 -47.96 -19.77 -33.90
N GLY A 693 -47.66 -20.06 -32.64
CA GLY A 693 -46.36 -19.82 -32.01
C GLY A 693 -45.92 -20.96 -31.10
N VAL A 694 -44.62 -21.01 -30.82
CA VAL A 694 -44.01 -21.95 -29.87
C VAL A 694 -43.14 -21.20 -28.89
N PHE A 695 -43.34 -21.51 -27.62
CA PHE A 695 -42.56 -21.03 -26.49
C PHE A 695 -41.72 -22.18 -25.91
N ILE A 696 -40.46 -21.91 -25.59
CA ILE A 696 -39.55 -22.85 -24.93
C ILE A 696 -39.00 -22.16 -23.70
N ASP A 697 -39.32 -22.68 -22.52
CA ASP A 697 -38.89 -22.11 -21.26
C ASP A 697 -37.50 -22.61 -20.85
N TRP A 698 -36.82 -21.82 -20.03
CA TRP A 698 -35.65 -22.23 -19.26
C TRP A 698 -34.52 -22.89 -20.08
N VAL A 699 -34.07 -22.21 -21.13
CA VAL A 699 -32.98 -22.67 -22.00
C VAL A 699 -31.63 -22.11 -21.54
N VAL A 700 -30.66 -23.01 -21.35
CA VAL A 700 -29.25 -22.66 -21.04
C VAL A 700 -28.31 -22.97 -22.22
N ILE A 701 -28.65 -23.96 -23.06
CA ILE A 701 -27.86 -24.30 -24.27
C ILE A 701 -27.94 -23.14 -25.27
N ARG A 702 -26.80 -22.79 -25.87
CA ARG A 702 -26.67 -21.70 -26.86
C ARG A 702 -26.47 -22.25 -28.26
N GLY A 703 -27.05 -21.58 -29.25
CA GLY A 703 -26.89 -21.90 -30.67
C GLY A 703 -27.75 -23.07 -31.16
N PHE A 704 -28.28 -23.94 -30.28
CA PHE A 704 -29.06 -25.11 -30.67
C PHE A 704 -30.46 -24.72 -31.19
N TYR A 705 -31.25 -24.02 -30.38
CA TYR A 705 -32.61 -23.61 -30.76
C TYR A 705 -32.60 -22.48 -31.81
N GLU A 706 -31.55 -21.66 -31.80
CA GLU A 706 -31.32 -20.60 -32.78
C GLU A 706 -31.14 -21.16 -34.20
N THR A 707 -30.61 -22.40 -34.35
CA THR A 707 -30.56 -23.07 -35.67
C THR A 707 -31.95 -23.32 -36.28
N LEU A 708 -32.99 -23.38 -35.44
CA LEU A 708 -34.38 -23.52 -35.86
C LEU A 708 -35.06 -22.15 -36.03
N GLY A 709 -34.37 -21.03 -35.77
CA GLY A 709 -34.90 -19.67 -35.86
C GLY A 709 -35.68 -19.21 -34.63
N PHE A 710 -35.44 -19.80 -33.46
CA PHE A 710 -35.96 -19.27 -32.20
C PHE A 710 -35.22 -18.00 -31.78
N ASN A 711 -35.96 -17.03 -31.25
CA ASN A 711 -35.41 -15.79 -30.71
C ASN A 711 -35.53 -15.77 -29.20
N VAL A 712 -34.60 -15.10 -28.53
CA VAL A 712 -34.68 -14.83 -27.09
C VAL A 712 -35.86 -13.89 -26.84
N PHE A 713 -36.82 -14.32 -26.04
CA PHE A 713 -37.98 -13.52 -25.64
C PHE A 713 -37.74 -12.87 -24.28
N TRP A 714 -37.36 -13.68 -23.29
CA TRP A 714 -36.94 -13.19 -21.97
C TRP A 714 -35.62 -13.82 -21.55
N GLU A 715 -34.84 -13.08 -20.75
CA GLU A 715 -33.56 -13.52 -20.24
C GLU A 715 -33.42 -13.18 -18.76
N TYR A 716 -32.83 -14.10 -18.00
CA TYR A 716 -32.81 -14.05 -16.54
C TYR A 716 -31.43 -14.35 -15.96
N GLU A 717 -31.11 -13.64 -14.88
CA GLU A 717 -29.94 -13.87 -14.05
C GLU A 717 -30.30 -14.71 -12.83
N LYS A 718 -29.48 -15.72 -12.54
CA LYS A 718 -29.67 -16.59 -11.38
C LYS A 718 -28.93 -16.04 -10.17
N TYR A 719 -29.59 -16.06 -9.02
CA TYR A 719 -28.98 -15.72 -7.73
C TYR A 719 -29.18 -16.87 -6.74
N THR A 720 -28.14 -17.23 -5.99
CA THR A 720 -28.19 -18.34 -5.03
C THR A 720 -27.52 -18.00 -3.71
N TRP A 721 -28.08 -18.50 -2.63
CA TRP A 721 -27.56 -18.45 -1.29
C TRP A 721 -27.33 -19.86 -0.76
N VAL A 722 -26.12 -20.14 -0.30
CA VAL A 722 -25.67 -21.49 0.09
C VAL A 722 -25.65 -21.57 1.61
N LEU A 723 -26.41 -22.52 2.17
CA LEU A 723 -26.65 -22.62 3.62
C LEU A 723 -25.55 -23.32 4.43
N ALA A 724 -24.68 -24.05 3.76
CA ALA A 724 -23.39 -24.52 4.26
C ALA A 724 -22.60 -24.95 3.03
N TRP A 725 -21.43 -24.37 2.81
CA TRP A 725 -20.68 -24.60 1.58
C TRP A 725 -20.06 -26.01 1.49
N GLU A 726 -20.08 -26.78 2.57
CA GLU A 726 -19.43 -28.11 2.65
C GLU A 726 -19.96 -29.15 1.65
N LYS A 727 -21.10 -28.94 0.97
CA LYS A 727 -21.70 -29.99 0.12
C LYS A 727 -21.88 -29.69 -1.38
N CYS A 728 -21.63 -28.47 -1.85
CA CYS A 728 -21.78 -28.15 -3.29
C CYS A 728 -20.58 -27.37 -3.85
N SER A 729 -19.52 -28.09 -4.21
CA SER A 729 -18.47 -27.54 -5.08
C SER A 729 -18.91 -27.65 -6.55
N PRO A 730 -18.86 -26.57 -7.36
CA PRO A 730 -19.11 -26.61 -8.80
C PRO A 730 -18.18 -27.57 -9.56
N LEU A 731 -17.07 -28.01 -8.96
CA LEU A 731 -16.15 -28.98 -9.54
C LEU A 731 -16.71 -30.41 -9.53
N LYS A 732 -17.60 -30.79 -8.60
CA LYS A 732 -18.19 -32.14 -8.60
C LYS A 732 -19.16 -32.35 -9.78
N ASP A 733 -19.85 -31.30 -10.22
CA ASP A 733 -20.76 -31.38 -11.37
C ASP A 733 -20.03 -31.25 -12.71
N ARG A 734 -18.90 -30.51 -12.76
CA ARG A 734 -18.02 -30.48 -13.95
C ARG A 734 -17.27 -31.79 -14.19
N MET A 735 -16.93 -32.53 -13.14
CA MET A 735 -16.25 -33.83 -13.26
C MET A 735 -17.18 -34.98 -13.68
N ARG A 736 -18.51 -34.80 -13.67
CA ARG A 736 -19.47 -35.82 -14.11
C ARG A 736 -19.84 -35.74 -15.60
N ASN A 737 -19.51 -34.64 -16.29
CA ASN A 737 -20.01 -34.35 -17.63
C ASN A 737 -18.91 -34.03 -18.68
N LEU A 738 -17.73 -34.65 -18.59
CA LEU A 738 -16.76 -34.63 -19.70
C LEU A 738 -16.85 -35.95 -20.49
N PRO A 739 -17.32 -35.94 -21.76
CA PRO A 739 -17.12 -37.04 -22.69
C PRO A 739 -15.73 -36.94 -23.34
N GLU A 740 -14.99 -38.04 -23.34
CA GLU A 740 -14.05 -38.49 -24.39
C GLU A 740 -13.04 -37.49 -25.00
N GLU A 741 -12.33 -36.67 -24.21
CA GLU A 741 -11.09 -36.00 -24.67
C GLU A 741 -9.81 -36.55 -24.02
N GLU A 742 -9.93 -37.41 -23.00
CA GLU A 742 -8.77 -37.97 -22.28
C GLU A 742 -8.02 -39.08 -23.08
N THR A 743 -8.61 -39.56 -24.18
CA THR A 743 -8.01 -40.61 -25.02
C THR A 743 -7.15 -40.04 -26.16
N GLN A 744 -7.34 -38.78 -26.56
CA GLN A 744 -6.52 -38.14 -27.61
C GLN A 744 -5.17 -37.62 -27.08
N MET A 745 -5.12 -37.08 -25.86
CA MET A 745 -3.84 -36.62 -25.27
C MET A 745 -2.90 -37.77 -24.89
N ARG A 746 -3.43 -38.96 -24.55
CA ARG A 746 -2.60 -40.15 -24.25
C ARG A 746 -1.97 -40.79 -25.49
N ARG A 747 -2.50 -40.54 -26.69
CA ARG A 747 -1.89 -41.02 -27.95
C ARG A 747 -0.77 -40.10 -28.46
N ALA A 748 -0.82 -38.80 -28.17
CA ALA A 748 0.23 -37.85 -28.59
C ALA A 748 1.51 -37.92 -27.74
N ALA A 749 1.47 -38.54 -26.55
CA ALA A 749 2.63 -38.66 -25.65
C ALA A 749 3.44 -39.97 -25.84
N ALA A 750 3.04 -40.85 -26.76
CA ALA A 750 3.67 -42.16 -26.98
C ALA A 750 4.66 -42.22 -28.16
N GLU A 751 4.82 -41.13 -28.92
CA GLU A 751 5.68 -41.08 -30.11
C GLU A 751 6.66 -39.90 -30.06
N MET A 752 7.69 -39.95 -29.20
CA MET A 752 8.99 -39.32 -29.47
C MET A 752 10.13 -40.06 -28.78
N PRO A 753 11.32 -40.16 -29.39
CA PRO A 753 12.31 -41.18 -29.06
C PRO A 753 13.22 -40.74 -27.90
N THR A 754 13.49 -41.70 -27.01
CA THR A 754 14.53 -41.66 -25.98
C THR A 754 15.92 -41.53 -26.60
N LEU A 755 16.68 -40.50 -26.20
CA LEU A 755 18.13 -40.43 -26.38
C LEU A 755 18.81 -40.38 -25.00
N THR A 756 19.42 -41.51 -24.66
CA THR A 756 20.39 -41.73 -23.60
C THR A 756 21.62 -40.83 -23.75
N VAL A 757 22.15 -40.31 -22.64
CA VAL A 757 23.51 -39.74 -22.60
C VAL A 757 24.33 -40.44 -21.52
N SER A 758 25.35 -41.16 -21.99
CA SER A 758 26.43 -41.77 -21.25
C SER A 758 27.50 -40.74 -20.84
N LYS A 759 28.15 -40.99 -19.69
CA LYS A 759 29.39 -40.33 -19.24
C LYS A 759 30.55 -40.47 -20.25
N ALA A 760 31.30 -39.40 -20.52
CA ALA A 760 32.77 -39.43 -20.65
C ALA A 760 33.42 -38.02 -20.75
N LYS A 761 34.44 -37.84 -19.89
CA LYS A 761 35.70 -37.05 -19.89
C LYS A 761 35.96 -35.89 -20.87
N GLY A 762 36.69 -34.91 -20.33
CA GLY A 762 37.10 -33.63 -20.93
C GLY A 762 38.18 -33.70 -22.01
N ASP A 763 38.39 -32.56 -22.67
CA ASP A 763 39.72 -31.96 -22.84
C ASP A 763 39.63 -30.50 -23.30
N THR A 764 40.66 -29.73 -22.92
CA THR A 764 40.94 -28.32 -23.18
C THR A 764 41.16 -27.93 -24.65
N ALA A 765 40.76 -26.72 -25.06
CA ALA A 765 41.56 -25.85 -25.96
C ALA A 765 40.99 -24.42 -26.12
N GLN A 766 41.90 -23.44 -26.04
CA GLN A 766 41.76 -22.03 -26.37
C GLN A 766 41.37 -21.79 -27.84
N ARG A 767 40.66 -20.68 -28.15
CA ARG A 767 41.09 -19.76 -29.22
C ARG A 767 40.33 -18.42 -29.28
N SER A 768 41.10 -17.44 -29.75
CA SER A 768 40.94 -16.01 -29.71
C SER A 768 40.17 -15.42 -30.89
N ILE A 769 39.74 -14.17 -30.69
CA ILE A 769 39.14 -13.19 -31.60
C ILE A 769 39.91 -12.98 -32.92
N ARG A 770 39.20 -12.74 -34.03
CA ARG A 770 39.56 -11.73 -35.06
C ARG A 770 38.42 -11.34 -36.01
N LEU A 771 38.26 -10.03 -36.16
CA LEU A 771 37.56 -9.27 -37.22
C LEU A 771 38.17 -9.49 -38.61
N ILE A 772 37.37 -9.36 -39.69
CA ILE A 772 37.74 -8.77 -40.99
C ILE A 772 36.51 -8.08 -41.65
N GLU A 773 36.78 -6.92 -42.25
CA GLU A 773 35.94 -5.96 -43.00
C GLU A 773 35.74 -6.31 -44.49
N SER A 774 34.74 -5.69 -45.15
CA SER A 774 34.79 -5.15 -46.54
C SER A 774 33.56 -4.24 -46.80
N LYS A 775 33.68 -2.93 -47.09
CA LYS A 775 33.80 -2.23 -48.41
C LYS A 775 32.72 -2.63 -49.43
N GLU A 776 32.07 -1.79 -50.24
CA GLU A 776 32.13 -0.37 -50.68
C GLU A 776 30.82 -0.10 -51.48
N ASP A 777 30.34 1.15 -51.55
CA ASP A 777 29.87 1.85 -52.78
C ASP A 777 28.77 2.92 -52.58
N ILE A 778 29.02 4.06 -53.25
CA ILE A 778 28.35 5.37 -53.25
C ILE A 778 27.43 5.48 -54.48
N PRO A 779 26.43 6.38 -54.48
CA PRO A 779 26.43 7.43 -55.51
C PRO A 779 26.17 8.85 -54.96
N GLN A 780 26.82 9.83 -55.61
CA GLN A 780 26.79 11.27 -55.32
C GLN A 780 26.39 12.07 -56.59
N ASP A 781 26.10 13.36 -56.38
CA ASP A 781 25.87 14.50 -57.30
C ASP A 781 24.41 14.80 -57.72
N ASP A 782 23.87 16.02 -57.67
CA ASP A 782 24.45 17.38 -57.87
C ASP A 782 23.68 18.48 -57.03
N ALA A 783 24.38 19.39 -56.32
CA ALA A 783 24.63 20.84 -56.62
C ALA A 783 23.45 21.82 -56.35
N LEU A 784 23.52 23.03 -55.75
CA LEU A 784 24.58 24.03 -55.46
C LEU A 784 23.99 25.16 -54.54
N SER A 785 24.77 25.68 -53.57
CA SER A 785 25.13 27.12 -53.39
C SER A 785 25.36 27.60 -51.92
N ARG A 786 26.58 28.18 -51.74
CA ARG A 786 27.19 29.15 -50.78
C ARG A 786 26.26 29.84 -49.75
N SER A 787 26.68 30.25 -48.54
CA SER A 787 27.93 30.87 -48.05
C SER A 787 27.96 30.96 -46.49
N ASP A 788 29.16 30.99 -45.90
CA ASP A 788 29.61 31.71 -44.69
C ASP A 788 28.69 31.89 -43.46
N SER A 789 29.03 31.25 -42.33
CA SER A 789 29.24 31.86 -40.99
C SER A 789 29.33 30.80 -39.86
N GLU A 790 30.09 31.14 -38.83
CA GLU A 790 30.58 30.34 -37.68
C GLU A 790 29.52 29.54 -36.89
N PRO A 791 29.88 28.40 -36.23
CA PRO A 791 29.06 27.83 -35.18
C PRO A 791 29.46 28.37 -33.80
N SER A 792 28.54 29.16 -33.24
CA SER A 792 28.49 29.55 -31.83
C SER A 792 28.36 28.35 -30.88
N THR A 793 29.29 28.25 -29.93
CA THR A 793 29.12 27.82 -28.53
C THR A 793 27.93 26.92 -28.15
N VAL A 794 28.19 25.62 -27.97
CA VAL A 794 27.34 24.71 -27.20
C VAL A 794 27.59 24.95 -25.70
N GLN A 795 26.67 25.62 -25.02
CA GLN A 795 26.70 25.87 -23.57
C GLN A 795 26.44 24.59 -22.76
N VAL A 796 27.32 24.37 -21.78
CA VAL A 796 27.27 23.40 -20.68
C VAL A 796 26.07 23.72 -19.77
N SER A 797 24.99 22.94 -19.86
CA SER A 797 23.72 23.22 -19.14
C SER A 797 23.54 22.48 -17.80
N ALA A 798 24.55 21.76 -17.30
CA ALA A 798 24.43 21.02 -16.03
C ALA A 798 24.74 21.85 -14.76
N ASN A 799 25.39 23.01 -14.88
CA ASN A 799 25.77 23.85 -13.72
C ASN A 799 24.68 24.83 -13.26
N ASN A 800 23.54 24.95 -13.95
CA ASN A 800 22.51 25.95 -13.65
C ASN A 800 21.44 25.51 -12.64
N GLN A 801 21.33 24.22 -12.29
CA GLN A 801 20.29 23.78 -11.34
C GLN A 801 20.64 24.07 -9.87
N VAL A 802 21.92 24.15 -9.52
CA VAL A 802 22.37 24.55 -8.16
C VAL A 802 22.32 26.08 -8.01
N LEU A 803 22.51 26.84 -9.10
CA LEU A 803 22.41 28.30 -9.11
C LEU A 803 20.96 28.81 -9.13
N ASN A 804 20.02 28.10 -9.77
CA ASN A 804 18.61 28.51 -9.75
C ASN A 804 17.94 28.34 -8.38
N TRP A 805 18.45 27.44 -7.53
CA TRP A 805 18.03 27.36 -6.11
C TRP A 805 18.54 28.52 -5.25
N LEU A 806 19.53 29.28 -5.75
CA LEU A 806 20.13 30.42 -5.06
C LEU A 806 19.58 31.77 -5.55
N LEU A 807 18.82 31.84 -6.65
CA LEU A 807 18.41 33.12 -7.27
C LEU A 807 16.93 33.25 -7.69
N ASP A 808 16.05 32.25 -7.47
CA ASP A 808 14.62 32.42 -7.75
C ASP A 808 13.91 33.23 -6.65
N ASP A 809 13.92 34.54 -6.88
CA ASP A 809 13.09 35.56 -6.25
C ASP A 809 11.76 35.64 -7.04
N ASN A 810 10.82 34.72 -6.78
CA ASN A 810 9.42 34.82 -7.26
C ASN A 810 8.47 33.83 -6.56
N SER A 811 8.26 34.01 -5.25
CA SER A 811 6.93 33.88 -4.63
C SER A 811 6.99 34.50 -3.23
N SER A 812 6.05 35.41 -2.97
CA SER A 812 6.00 36.24 -1.78
C SER A 812 5.61 35.43 -0.53
N SER A 813 6.59 34.82 0.13
CA SER A 813 6.67 34.63 1.60
C SER A 813 7.91 33.84 2.08
N THR A 814 9.00 33.77 1.32
CA THR A 814 10.26 33.16 1.78
C THR A 814 11.30 34.25 2.10
N PRO A 815 11.99 34.18 3.25
CA PRO A 815 13.08 35.11 3.56
C PRO A 815 14.25 34.86 2.62
N SER A 816 14.68 35.91 1.89
CA SER A 816 15.82 35.85 0.97
C SER A 816 17.12 35.41 1.67
N MET A 817 18.09 34.90 0.90
CA MET A 817 19.45 34.58 1.38
C MET A 817 20.15 35.75 2.11
N ARG A 818 19.68 37.00 1.95
CA ARG A 818 20.19 38.15 2.74
C ARG A 818 19.94 37.98 4.24
N ASN A 819 18.99 37.13 4.66
CA ASN A 819 18.65 36.93 6.06
C ASN A 819 19.57 35.93 6.80
N PHE A 820 20.55 35.33 6.11
CA PHE A 820 21.53 34.40 6.72
C PHE A 820 22.97 34.95 6.80
N ALA A 821 23.18 36.22 6.44
CA ALA A 821 24.47 36.89 6.62
C ALA A 821 24.66 37.34 8.09
N PRO A 822 25.87 37.25 8.68
CA PRO A 822 26.13 37.82 10.00
C PRO A 822 25.92 39.34 9.99
N SER A 823 25.72 39.95 11.17
CA SER A 823 25.69 41.41 11.34
C SER A 823 27.08 42.00 11.11
N ILE A 824 27.53 42.02 9.86
CA ILE A 824 28.73 42.74 9.47
C ILE A 824 28.34 44.22 9.43
N SER A 825 28.87 45.02 10.36
CA SER A 825 28.50 46.43 10.50
C SER A 825 28.77 47.19 9.18
N PRO A 826 27.80 47.95 8.65
CA PRO A 826 28.04 48.77 7.46
C PRO A 826 29.02 49.89 7.84
N SER A 827 30.23 49.84 7.30
CA SER A 827 31.20 50.93 7.43
C SER A 827 31.01 51.95 6.30
N LEU A 828 31.40 53.20 6.58
CA LEU A 828 31.45 54.30 5.61
C LEU A 828 32.58 54.15 4.57
N SER A 829 33.39 53.09 4.62
CA SER A 829 34.43 52.76 3.64
C SER A 829 33.94 51.73 2.61
N VAL A 830 34.18 52.02 1.34
CA VAL A 830 33.81 51.16 0.19
C VAL A 830 34.82 50.03 -0.05
N GLU A 831 36.01 50.09 0.56
CA GLU A 831 37.11 49.15 0.26
C GLU A 831 37.24 47.99 1.26
N HIS A 832 36.88 48.15 2.54
CA HIS A 832 37.05 47.11 3.56
C HIS A 832 35.85 47.08 4.52
N ILE A 833 35.44 45.87 4.93
CA ILE A 833 34.31 45.69 5.86
C ILE A 833 34.82 45.24 7.24
N PRO A 834 34.58 46.01 8.33
CA PRO A 834 34.95 45.64 9.68
C PRO A 834 34.01 44.56 10.25
N CYS A 835 34.60 43.50 10.76
CA CYS A 835 33.90 42.44 11.50
C CYS A 835 33.92 42.72 13.01
N ALA A 836 32.96 42.14 13.76
CA ALA A 836 32.90 42.25 15.22
C ALA A 836 34.15 41.65 15.92
N ASN A 837 34.85 40.72 15.27
CA ASN A 837 36.14 40.17 15.69
C ASN A 837 37.38 41.06 15.35
N SER A 838 37.16 42.32 14.97
CA SER A 838 38.19 43.32 14.59
C SER A 838 38.98 43.04 13.29
N LEU A 839 38.59 42.03 12.50
CA LEU A 839 39.14 41.84 11.15
C LEU A 839 38.56 42.85 10.15
N LEU A 840 39.38 43.28 9.19
CA LEU A 840 38.96 44.07 8.03
C LEU A 840 38.95 43.16 6.79
N LEU A 841 37.77 42.82 6.29
CA LEU A 841 37.63 41.97 5.11
C LEU A 841 37.81 42.80 3.84
N SER A 842 38.77 42.41 3.01
CA SER A 842 38.93 42.94 1.65
C SER A 842 37.78 42.44 0.74
N PRO A 843 37.60 43.01 -0.47
CA PRO A 843 36.60 42.52 -1.42
C PRO A 843 36.85 41.05 -1.84
N ARG A 844 38.11 40.60 -1.81
CA ARG A 844 38.48 39.20 -2.10
C ARG A 844 38.08 38.28 -0.94
N ASP A 845 38.30 38.72 0.30
CA ASP A 845 37.88 37.98 1.49
C ASP A 845 36.37 37.84 1.56
N ARG A 846 35.64 38.90 1.20
CA ARG A 846 34.17 38.85 1.10
C ARG A 846 33.69 37.77 0.13
N ARG A 847 34.30 37.68 -1.06
CA ARG A 847 33.97 36.63 -2.03
C ARG A 847 34.24 35.24 -1.48
N CYS A 848 35.36 35.04 -0.78
CA CYS A 848 35.67 33.77 -0.12
C CYS A 848 34.64 33.43 0.97
N PHE A 849 34.28 34.41 1.81
CA PHE A 849 33.28 34.23 2.86
C PHE A 849 31.90 33.89 2.30
N GLU A 850 31.47 34.56 1.21
CA GLU A 850 30.20 34.29 0.51
C GLU A 850 30.21 32.94 -0.23
N TYR A 851 31.39 32.43 -0.63
CA TYR A 851 31.52 31.11 -1.28
C TYR A 851 31.45 29.93 -0.31
N PHE A 852 31.83 30.11 0.96
CA PHE A 852 31.90 29.03 1.95
C PHE A 852 30.67 28.11 2.05
N PRO A 853 29.41 28.60 1.99
CA PRO A 853 28.23 27.73 1.97
C PRO A 853 28.21 26.69 0.84
N SER A 854 28.94 26.95 -0.25
CA SER A 854 29.05 26.06 -1.42
C SER A 854 30.33 25.23 -1.43
N CYS A 855 31.16 25.28 -0.38
CA CYS A 855 32.40 24.53 -0.31
C CYS A 855 32.16 23.02 -0.20
N THR A 856 33.11 22.23 -0.71
CA THR A 856 33.06 20.76 -0.63
C THR A 856 33.05 20.26 0.81
N MET A 857 33.60 21.02 1.76
CA MET A 857 33.46 20.72 3.19
C MET A 857 31.99 20.67 3.61
N VAL A 858 31.17 21.62 3.19
CA VAL A 858 29.76 21.68 3.57
C VAL A 858 29.02 20.45 3.05
N THR A 859 29.30 20.03 1.82
CA THR A 859 28.69 18.82 1.23
C THR A 859 29.22 17.54 1.87
N ALA A 860 30.49 17.50 2.29
CA ALA A 860 31.14 16.37 2.95
C ALA A 860 30.50 15.99 4.30
N TYR A 861 30.01 16.97 5.07
CA TYR A 861 29.31 16.72 6.34
C TYR A 861 27.84 16.31 6.17
N LEU A 862 27.40 16.13 4.92
CA LEU A 862 26.11 15.58 4.48
C LEU A 862 24.86 16.37 4.88
N LYS A 863 24.93 17.31 5.82
CA LYS A 863 23.79 18.14 6.25
C LYS A 863 23.65 19.36 5.34
N PRO A 864 22.45 19.66 4.80
CA PRO A 864 22.21 20.88 4.05
C PRO A 864 22.68 22.12 4.81
N TRP A 865 23.22 23.11 4.09
CA TRP A 865 23.77 24.33 4.69
C TRP A 865 22.82 24.95 5.72
N ARG A 866 21.55 25.12 5.34
CA ARG A 866 20.49 25.67 6.19
C ARG A 866 20.30 24.77 7.42
N TRP A 867 20.47 25.34 8.60
CA TRP A 867 20.37 24.64 9.90
C TRP A 867 21.49 23.63 10.19
N SER A 868 22.60 23.68 9.44
CA SER A 868 23.80 22.90 9.78
C SER A 868 24.59 23.53 10.93
N ASN A 869 25.40 22.71 11.63
CA ASN A 869 26.34 23.22 12.64
C ASN A 869 27.45 24.07 12.00
N LEU A 870 27.82 23.82 10.74
CA LEU A 870 28.76 24.68 10.00
C LEU A 870 28.16 26.07 9.72
N SER A 871 26.87 26.14 9.39
CA SER A 871 26.15 27.41 9.25
C SER A 871 26.03 28.16 10.58
N TYR A 872 25.85 27.44 11.70
CA TYR A 872 25.88 28.04 13.04
C TYR A 872 27.26 28.63 13.35
N ILE A 873 28.34 27.87 13.14
CA ILE A 873 29.73 28.33 13.34
C ILE A 873 30.04 29.54 12.46
N TYR A 874 29.61 29.51 11.19
CA TYR A 874 29.78 30.61 10.25
C TYR A 874 29.07 31.88 10.69
N ARG A 875 27.86 31.78 11.24
CA ARG A 875 27.05 32.95 11.66
C ARG A 875 27.47 33.51 13.02
N TYR A 876 27.76 32.65 13.98
CA TYR A 876 27.88 33.04 15.39
C TYR A 876 29.30 32.92 15.95
N THR A 877 30.04 31.87 15.60
CA THR A 877 31.42 31.69 16.10
C THR A 877 32.40 32.55 15.31
N ALA A 878 32.34 32.50 13.97
CA ALA A 878 33.27 33.23 13.11
C ALA A 878 33.11 34.75 13.24
N ALA A 879 31.89 35.23 13.48
CA ALA A 879 31.63 36.65 13.72
C ALA A 879 32.41 37.21 14.93
N ASN A 880 32.71 36.36 15.92
CA ASN A 880 33.31 36.74 17.19
C ASN A 880 34.74 36.21 17.39
N ASP A 881 35.21 35.29 16.55
CA ASP A 881 36.57 34.72 16.64
C ASP A 881 37.33 34.88 15.31
N ALA A 882 38.44 35.62 15.36
CA ALA A 882 39.25 35.93 14.18
C ALA A 882 39.91 34.69 13.56
N ILE A 883 40.31 33.70 14.37
CA ILE A 883 40.98 32.48 13.88
C ILE A 883 39.97 31.64 13.10
N VAL A 884 38.76 31.47 13.64
CA VAL A 884 37.68 30.73 12.96
C VAL A 884 37.27 31.42 11.66
N MET A 885 37.15 32.75 11.65
CA MET A 885 36.88 33.53 10.44
C MET A 885 37.98 33.32 9.38
N ARG A 886 39.25 33.42 9.75
CA ARG A 886 40.37 33.16 8.82
C ARG A 886 40.37 31.75 8.29
N MET A 887 39.99 30.75 9.08
CA MET A 887 39.92 29.37 8.61
C MET A 887 38.78 29.12 7.62
N ILE A 888 37.64 29.81 7.77
CA ILE A 888 36.57 29.85 6.75
C ILE A 888 37.09 30.47 5.45
N LEU A 889 37.77 31.62 5.53
CA LEU A 889 38.38 32.28 4.37
C LEU A 889 39.47 31.41 3.71
N ALA A 890 40.30 30.75 4.50
CA ALA A 890 41.33 29.83 4.04
C ALA A 890 40.73 28.69 3.22
N THR A 891 39.74 28.02 3.81
CA THR A 891 39.01 26.91 3.18
C THR A 891 38.43 27.31 1.82
N SER A 892 37.69 28.42 1.78
CA SER A 892 37.02 28.87 0.56
C SER A 892 37.99 29.43 -0.47
N GLY A 893 38.98 30.20 -0.04
CA GLY A 893 39.98 30.80 -0.92
C GLY A 893 40.80 29.76 -1.67
N SER A 894 41.30 28.74 -0.97
CA SER A 894 42.11 27.68 -1.60
C SER A 894 41.29 26.77 -2.49
N GLU A 895 40.03 26.50 -2.14
CA GLU A 895 39.13 25.74 -3.03
C GLU A 895 38.80 26.53 -4.30
N MET A 896 38.45 27.82 -4.17
CA MET A 896 38.18 28.70 -5.31
C MET A 896 39.40 28.82 -6.24
N HIS A 897 40.60 28.95 -5.68
CA HIS A 897 41.85 29.00 -6.43
C HIS A 897 42.07 27.71 -7.24
N ARG A 898 41.94 26.53 -6.61
CA ARG A 898 42.11 25.23 -7.27
C ARG A 898 41.04 24.96 -8.33
N LEU A 899 39.81 25.42 -8.12
CA LEU A 899 38.72 25.34 -9.09
C LEU A 899 38.78 26.41 -10.19
N LYS A 900 39.74 27.33 -10.15
CA LYS A 900 39.84 28.51 -11.04
C LYS A 900 38.55 29.36 -11.07
N LYS A 901 37.82 29.42 -9.95
CA LYS A 901 36.62 30.23 -9.78
C LYS A 901 37.01 31.62 -9.26
N GLY A 902 36.80 32.69 -10.06
CA GLY A 902 36.93 34.07 -9.58
C GLY A 902 37.83 35.03 -10.36
N GLY A 903 38.35 34.64 -11.53
CA GLY A 903 39.27 35.44 -12.35
C GLY A 903 40.72 34.94 -12.26
N ASP A 904 41.58 35.39 -13.19
CA ASP A 904 42.99 35.00 -13.32
C ASP A 904 43.85 35.61 -12.19
N ASP A 905 43.71 35.08 -10.97
CA ASP A 905 44.57 35.41 -9.82
C ASP A 905 45.57 34.26 -9.61
N SER A 906 46.85 34.51 -9.89
CA SER A 906 47.94 33.53 -9.74
C SER A 906 48.24 33.12 -8.29
N GLU A 907 47.73 33.85 -7.29
CA GLU A 907 48.06 33.63 -5.87
C GLU A 907 46.90 33.01 -5.09
N ASP A 908 47.20 31.97 -4.28
CA ASP A 908 46.26 31.33 -3.35
C ASP A 908 46.10 32.17 -2.07
N ILE A 909 45.09 33.05 -2.04
CA ILE A 909 44.76 33.85 -0.84
C ILE A 909 44.31 32.99 0.35
N GLY A 910 43.78 31.79 0.10
CA GLY A 910 43.37 30.89 1.16
C GLY A 910 44.57 30.41 1.97
N LEU A 911 45.69 30.10 1.28
CA LEU A 911 46.95 29.74 1.92
C LEU A 911 47.51 30.88 2.78
N HIS A 912 47.32 32.13 2.38
CA HIS A 912 47.69 33.28 3.20
C HIS A 912 46.90 33.29 4.53
N HIS A 913 45.57 33.18 4.47
CA HIS A 913 44.73 33.16 5.68
C HIS A 913 45.03 31.98 6.58
N TYR A 914 45.30 30.80 6.01
CA TYR A 914 45.72 29.62 6.76
C TYR A 914 47.00 29.89 7.56
N ASN A 915 48.06 30.40 6.92
CA ASN A 915 49.33 30.70 7.57
C ASN A 915 49.21 31.77 8.67
N VAL A 916 48.28 32.71 8.54
CA VAL A 916 48.00 33.70 9.59
C VAL A 916 47.23 33.05 10.74
N ALA A 917 46.20 32.25 10.46
CA ALA A 917 45.40 31.56 11.46
C ALA A 917 46.26 30.62 12.34
N VAL A 918 47.21 29.88 11.76
CA VAL A 918 48.14 29.02 12.51
C VAL A 918 49.02 29.84 13.48
N ARG A 919 49.52 31.00 13.05
CA ARG A 919 50.32 31.90 13.90
C ARG A 919 49.50 32.50 15.03
N GLU A 920 48.27 32.92 14.73
CA GLU A 920 47.34 33.46 15.73
C GLU A 920 46.90 32.40 16.74
N LEU A 921 46.65 31.15 16.30
CA LEU A 921 46.33 30.02 17.19
C LEU A 921 47.47 29.71 18.15
N SER A 922 48.71 29.65 17.66
CA SER A 922 49.90 29.45 18.51
C SER A 922 50.02 30.54 19.58
N THR A 923 49.77 31.79 19.20
CA THR A 923 49.77 32.94 20.13
C THR A 923 48.61 32.86 21.14
N ALA A 924 47.42 32.42 20.71
CA ALA A 924 46.24 32.29 21.56
C ALA A 924 46.37 31.18 22.61
N LEU A 925 47.08 30.09 22.28
CA LEU A 925 47.36 28.99 23.21
C LEU A 925 48.35 29.38 24.32
N GLY A 926 49.24 30.35 24.06
CA GLY A 926 50.28 30.79 25.01
C GLY A 926 49.89 31.91 26.00
N LYS A 927 48.67 32.46 25.90
CA LYS A 927 48.18 33.52 26.82
C LYS A 927 47.35 32.92 27.97
N GLU A 928 47.45 33.51 29.17
CA GLU A 928 46.47 33.29 30.25
C GLU A 928 45.14 33.94 29.84
N HIS A 929 44.03 33.22 30.01
CA HIS A 929 42.69 33.70 29.62
C HIS A 929 41.73 33.65 30.82
N THR A 930 40.91 34.68 30.97
CA THR A 930 39.85 34.79 31.98
C THR A 930 38.47 34.33 31.46
N ASP A 931 38.41 33.85 30.21
CA ASP A 931 37.18 33.42 29.54
C ASP A 931 36.63 32.11 30.14
N ASP A 932 35.31 31.89 29.97
CA ASP A 932 34.66 30.61 30.29
C ASP A 932 35.38 29.43 29.59
N PRO A 933 35.85 28.41 30.33
CA PRO A 933 36.58 27.27 29.78
C PRO A 933 35.82 26.53 28.68
N LYS A 934 34.48 26.43 28.76
CA LYS A 934 33.65 25.74 27.76
C LYS A 934 33.61 26.51 26.44
N GLN A 935 33.35 27.83 26.48
CA GLN A 935 33.38 28.68 25.29
C GLN A 935 34.77 28.79 24.66
N ARG A 936 35.84 28.80 25.46
CA ARG A 936 37.22 28.77 24.96
C ARG A 936 37.51 27.46 24.23
N LEU A 937 37.12 26.32 24.79
CA LEU A 937 37.31 25.01 24.18
C LEU A 937 36.55 24.92 22.84
N GLU A 938 35.30 25.38 22.79
CA GLU A 938 34.48 25.36 21.58
C GLU A 938 35.11 26.12 20.41
N ARG A 939 35.62 27.35 20.65
CA ARG A 939 36.29 28.17 19.63
C ARG A 939 37.58 27.52 19.13
N LEU A 940 38.40 26.98 20.04
CA LEU A 940 39.65 26.32 19.68
C LEU A 940 39.40 25.02 18.91
N LEU A 941 38.40 24.23 19.31
CA LEU A 941 38.01 23.02 18.57
C LEU A 941 37.44 23.35 17.19
N ALA A 942 36.68 24.44 17.04
CA ALA A 942 36.19 24.87 15.74
C ALA A 942 37.35 25.27 14.81
N ALA A 943 38.32 26.03 15.31
CA ALA A 943 39.54 26.36 14.56
C ALA A 943 40.33 25.11 14.17
N LEU A 944 40.57 24.19 15.11
CA LEU A 944 41.29 22.95 14.88
C LEU A 944 40.58 22.03 13.88
N LEU A 945 39.25 21.92 13.93
CA LEU A 945 38.48 21.17 12.95
C LEU A 945 38.76 21.68 11.54
N PHE A 946 38.66 22.99 11.32
CA PHE A 946 38.95 23.57 10.02
C PHE A 946 40.41 23.40 9.61
N MET A 947 41.38 23.47 10.52
CA MET A 947 42.79 23.28 10.20
C MET A 947 43.10 21.84 9.79
N VAL A 948 42.57 20.87 10.54
CA VAL A 948 42.70 19.44 10.24
C VAL A 948 42.06 19.13 8.88
N ASP A 949 40.84 19.61 8.65
CA ASP A 949 40.14 19.40 7.39
C ASP A 949 40.80 20.14 6.20
N TYR A 950 41.37 21.33 6.45
CA TYR A 950 42.17 22.06 5.47
C TYR A 950 43.42 21.28 5.07
N GLU A 951 44.16 20.69 6.01
CA GLU A 951 45.35 19.87 5.69
C GLU A 951 44.97 18.59 4.91
N VAL A 952 43.83 17.96 5.22
CA VAL A 952 43.33 16.80 4.45
C VAL A 952 43.05 17.17 2.99
N ARG A 953 42.52 18.37 2.74
CA ARG A 953 42.11 18.81 1.40
C ARG A 953 43.23 19.50 0.63
N PHE A 954 43.92 20.44 1.25
CA PHE A 954 44.85 21.36 0.57
C PHE A 954 46.29 21.25 1.07
N GLY A 955 46.53 20.45 2.10
CA GLY A 955 47.85 20.26 2.70
C GLY A 955 48.89 19.73 1.71
N TYR A 956 50.16 19.93 2.07
CA TYR A 956 51.31 19.46 1.29
C TYR A 956 52.05 18.32 1.98
N SER A 957 51.82 18.11 3.28
CA SER A 957 52.51 17.08 4.07
C SER A 957 51.60 16.52 5.15
N ARG A 958 51.68 15.19 5.34
CA ARG A 958 51.04 14.49 6.47
C ARG A 958 51.59 14.93 7.83
N HIS A 959 52.79 15.53 7.86
CA HIS A 959 53.38 16.06 9.08
C HIS A 959 52.53 17.18 9.70
N HIS A 960 52.01 18.10 8.90
CA HIS A 960 51.19 19.21 9.42
C HIS A 960 49.82 18.75 9.91
N LEU A 961 49.17 17.82 9.19
CA LEU A 961 47.94 17.17 9.65
C LEU A 961 48.15 16.52 11.03
N ARG A 962 49.25 15.78 11.19
CA ARG A 962 49.63 15.16 12.47
C ARG A 962 49.80 16.19 13.58
N LEU A 963 50.47 17.31 13.32
CA LEU A 963 50.69 18.35 14.32
C LEU A 963 49.37 18.92 14.84
N HIS A 964 48.39 19.17 13.97
CA HIS A 964 47.07 19.66 14.39
C HIS A 964 46.28 18.62 15.18
N LEU A 965 46.33 17.35 14.78
CA LEU A 965 45.71 16.24 15.53
C LEU A 965 46.34 16.07 16.92
N GLU A 966 47.68 16.18 17.02
CA GLU A 966 48.41 16.16 18.29
C GLU A 966 48.09 17.39 19.16
N GLY A 967 47.86 18.54 18.52
CA GLY A 967 47.35 19.75 19.16
C GLY A 967 45.95 19.57 19.74
N ALA A 968 45.01 19.00 18.99
CA ALA A 968 43.66 18.70 19.47
C ALA A 968 43.67 17.71 20.64
N ARG A 969 44.53 16.68 20.56
CA ARG A 969 44.77 15.70 21.62
C ARG A 969 45.30 16.34 22.89
N SER A 970 46.31 17.19 22.76
CA SER A 970 46.93 17.89 23.89
C SER A 970 45.97 18.90 24.53
N LEU A 971 45.18 19.61 23.72
CA LEU A 971 44.14 20.53 24.18
C LEU A 971 43.07 19.79 24.99
N TYR A 972 42.58 18.66 24.48
CA TYR A 972 41.62 17.82 25.19
C TYR A 972 42.21 17.24 26.49
N ALA A 973 43.45 16.76 26.48
CA ALA A 973 44.13 16.26 27.69
C ALA A 973 44.23 17.33 28.79
N SER A 974 44.60 18.55 28.40
CA SER A 974 44.70 19.70 29.31
C SER A 974 43.34 20.07 29.89
N TYR A 975 42.30 20.06 29.06
CA TYR A 975 40.92 20.29 29.49
C TYR A 975 40.44 19.24 30.49
N GLU A 976 40.60 17.96 30.16
CA GLU A 976 40.21 16.84 31.03
C GLU A 976 40.91 16.94 32.38
N LYS A 977 42.22 17.18 32.39
CA LYS A 977 42.98 17.40 33.63
C LYS A 977 42.45 18.60 34.42
N SER A 978 42.19 19.74 33.77
CA SER A 978 41.67 20.94 34.44
C SER A 978 40.31 20.72 35.10
N VAL A 979 39.43 19.93 34.46
CA VAL A 979 38.11 19.59 35.04
C VAL A 979 38.31 18.66 36.24
N MET A 980 39.11 17.61 36.10
CA MET A 980 39.39 16.65 37.18
C MET A 980 40.08 17.30 38.39
N ASP A 981 40.98 18.26 38.16
CA ASP A 981 41.67 19.03 39.22
C ASP A 981 40.70 20.00 39.93
N SER A 982 39.67 20.52 39.24
CA SER A 982 38.66 21.43 39.82
C SER A 982 37.63 20.72 40.71
N GLU A 983 37.41 19.42 40.52
CA GLU A 983 36.42 18.61 41.25
C GLU A 983 36.99 17.88 42.49
N GLY A 984 38.17 18.29 42.95
CA GLY A 984 38.86 17.69 44.10
C GLY A 984 38.19 17.95 45.46
N SER A 985 36.92 17.54 45.65
CA SER A 985 36.23 17.27 46.94
C SER A 985 34.71 17.10 46.73
N GLY A 986 34.27 15.94 46.23
CA GLY A 986 32.91 15.44 46.47
C GLY A 986 32.05 15.17 45.23
N THR A 987 31.54 13.93 45.15
CA THR A 987 30.45 13.41 44.30
C THR A 987 30.56 13.64 42.80
N VAL A 988 31.03 12.60 42.10
CA VAL A 988 30.81 12.41 40.65
C VAL A 988 29.29 12.42 40.42
N ALA A 989 28.79 13.39 39.66
CA ALA A 989 27.37 13.48 39.31
C ALA A 989 26.88 12.14 38.76
N THR A 990 25.82 11.60 39.37
CA THR A 990 25.20 10.34 38.91
C THR A 990 24.33 10.60 37.68
N VAL A 991 23.96 9.54 36.98
CA VAL A 991 23.13 9.57 35.77
C VAL A 991 21.81 10.35 35.98
N ASP A 992 21.34 10.47 37.22
CA ASP A 992 20.08 11.13 37.61
C ASP A 992 20.17 12.67 37.69
N ASP A 993 21.36 13.27 37.83
CA ASP A 993 21.50 14.74 37.98
C ASP A 993 21.34 15.50 36.64
N GLU A 994 21.44 14.83 35.49
CA GLU A 994 21.36 15.46 34.16
C GLU A 994 19.97 15.40 33.51
N GLU A 995 19.06 14.52 33.93
CA GLU A 995 17.65 14.54 33.46
C GLU A 995 16.93 15.82 33.90
N ASN A 996 17.44 16.51 34.92
CA ASN A 996 16.95 17.81 35.40
C ASN A 996 17.69 19.04 34.81
N GLY A 997 18.51 18.86 33.77
CA GLY A 997 19.20 19.98 33.11
C GLY A 997 20.50 20.45 33.79
N GLY A 998 21.20 19.54 34.49
CA GLY A 998 22.54 19.79 35.03
C GLY A 998 23.59 20.10 33.96
N ASP A 999 24.46 21.06 34.25
CA ASP A 999 25.39 21.67 33.30
C ASP A 999 26.61 20.78 32.98
N SER A 1000 26.44 19.83 32.06
CA SER A 1000 27.49 18.89 31.62
C SER A 1000 28.85 19.56 31.31
N HIS A 1001 29.96 18.87 31.57
CA HIS A 1001 31.31 19.43 31.34
C HIS A 1001 31.63 19.75 29.86
N LEU A 1002 30.97 19.17 28.86
CA LEU A 1002 31.21 19.49 27.44
C LEU A 1002 29.96 20.10 26.79
N SER A 1003 30.11 21.23 26.08
CA SER A 1003 29.02 21.77 25.25
C SER A 1003 28.61 20.77 24.16
N LEU A 1004 27.36 20.84 23.70
CA LEU A 1004 26.87 19.96 22.65
C LEU A 1004 27.59 20.21 21.31
N LEU A 1005 28.02 21.45 21.05
CA LEU A 1005 28.84 21.77 19.89
C LEU A 1005 30.28 21.24 20.05
N SER A 1006 30.90 21.39 21.22
CA SER A 1006 32.22 20.80 21.51
C SER A 1006 32.21 19.28 21.37
N SER A 1007 31.11 18.63 21.78
CA SER A 1007 30.91 17.18 21.63
C SER A 1007 30.91 16.75 20.16
N LEU A 1008 30.23 17.53 19.30
CA LEU A 1008 30.22 17.31 17.85
C LEU A 1008 31.61 17.53 17.22
N LEU A 1009 32.28 18.64 17.57
CA LEU A 1009 33.58 19.01 17.03
C LEU A 1009 34.65 17.97 17.37
N LEU A 1010 34.70 17.52 18.63
CA LEU A 1010 35.60 16.42 19.06
C LEU A 1010 35.33 15.14 18.28
N LEU A 1011 34.06 14.78 18.08
CA LEU A 1011 33.69 13.59 17.32
C LEU A 1011 34.14 13.69 15.86
N TRP A 1012 33.94 14.85 15.22
CA TRP A 1012 34.36 15.09 13.84
C TRP A 1012 35.88 15.08 13.67
N ILE A 1013 36.63 15.73 14.57
CA ILE A 1013 38.11 15.65 14.56
C ILE A 1013 38.57 14.20 14.77
N SER A 1014 37.92 13.45 15.65
CA SER A 1014 38.23 12.03 15.89
C SER A 1014 37.93 11.15 14.68
N TYR A 1015 36.89 11.46 13.91
CA TYR A 1015 36.63 10.79 12.63
C TYR A 1015 37.68 11.13 11.59
N ILE A 1016 38.11 12.40 11.49
CA ILE A 1016 39.19 12.75 10.57
C ILE A 1016 40.51 12.08 11.00
N ASP A 1017 40.78 11.96 12.30
CA ASP A 1017 41.91 11.19 12.83
C ASP A 1017 41.83 9.71 12.37
N ALA A 1018 40.64 9.10 12.45
CA ALA A 1018 40.38 7.74 11.99
C ALA A 1018 40.39 7.56 10.46
N ILE A 1019 40.07 8.61 9.68
CA ILE A 1019 39.99 8.59 8.20
C ILE A 1019 41.31 9.03 7.55
N GLY A 1020 41.77 10.25 7.84
CA GLY A 1020 42.89 10.94 7.18
C GLY A 1020 44.25 10.75 7.84
N GLY A 1021 44.32 10.13 9.03
CA GLY A 1021 45.53 10.02 9.85
C GLY A 1021 46.21 8.65 9.87
N GLN A 1022 46.13 7.85 8.80
CA GLN A 1022 46.81 6.54 8.54
C GLN A 1022 47.89 6.07 9.55
N GLY A 1023 47.52 5.79 10.80
CA GLY A 1023 48.41 5.19 11.80
C GLY A 1023 49.35 6.13 12.55
N LEU A 1024 48.87 7.26 13.03
CA LEU A 1024 49.69 8.11 13.88
C LEU A 1024 49.74 7.59 15.33
N SER A 1025 50.47 6.48 15.49
CA SER A 1025 50.87 5.85 16.76
C SER A 1025 49.73 5.30 17.63
N SER A 1026 50.08 4.55 18.68
CA SER A 1026 49.16 4.05 19.71
C SER A 1026 48.49 5.15 20.56
N GLN A 1027 48.47 6.41 20.09
CA GLN A 1027 48.07 7.63 20.81
C GLN A 1027 47.13 8.52 19.97
N SER A 1028 46.16 7.95 19.26
CA SER A 1028 45.14 8.73 18.53
C SER A 1028 44.19 9.48 19.49
N LEU A 1029 43.59 10.57 19.04
CA LEU A 1029 42.58 11.31 19.81
C LEU A 1029 41.39 10.39 20.13
N LEU A 1030 40.97 9.57 19.16
CA LEU A 1030 39.88 8.60 19.36
C LEU A 1030 40.21 7.58 20.46
N SER A 1031 41.45 7.09 20.51
CA SER A 1031 41.92 6.17 21.57
C SER A 1031 41.91 6.86 22.94
N GLN A 1032 42.40 8.10 23.01
CA GLN A 1032 42.41 8.87 24.25
C GLN A 1032 40.98 9.17 24.76
N ILE A 1033 40.07 9.57 23.88
CA ILE A 1033 38.65 9.78 24.22
C ILE A 1033 38.00 8.49 24.70
N SER A 1034 38.33 7.35 24.07
CA SER A 1034 37.82 6.04 24.48
C SER A 1034 38.30 5.62 25.88
N GLN A 1035 39.46 6.13 26.31
CA GLN A 1035 40.05 5.89 27.64
C GLN A 1035 39.79 7.04 28.63
N SER A 1036 38.99 8.04 28.25
CA SER A 1036 38.72 9.22 29.07
C SER A 1036 38.05 8.86 30.39
N SER A 1037 38.46 9.54 31.46
CA SER A 1037 37.86 9.40 32.79
C SER A 1037 36.57 10.22 32.93
N LEU A 1038 36.33 11.19 32.04
CA LEU A 1038 35.12 11.99 32.02
C LEU A 1038 33.93 11.20 31.45
N PRO A 1039 32.83 10.99 32.23
CA PRO A 1039 31.66 10.25 31.74
C PRO A 1039 31.02 10.89 30.50
N SER A 1040 31.04 12.21 30.37
CA SER A 1040 30.49 12.97 29.23
C SER A 1040 31.27 12.79 27.93
N ALA A 1041 32.53 12.37 28.01
CA ALA A 1041 33.41 12.21 26.86
C ALA A 1041 33.52 10.76 26.36
N LYS A 1042 32.92 9.79 27.06
CA LYS A 1042 32.83 8.41 26.56
C LYS A 1042 32.22 8.38 25.17
N LEU A 1043 32.84 7.65 24.27
CA LEU A 1043 32.59 7.71 22.82
C LEU A 1043 31.11 7.53 22.43
N GLU A 1044 30.41 6.57 23.04
CA GLU A 1044 28.96 6.34 22.83
C GLU A 1044 28.13 7.56 23.25
N ARG A 1045 28.47 8.18 24.38
CA ARG A 1045 27.79 9.38 24.89
C ARG A 1045 28.13 10.61 24.04
N LEU A 1046 29.39 10.72 23.61
CA LEU A 1046 29.85 11.75 22.69
C LEU A 1046 29.07 11.69 21.36
N TYR A 1047 28.89 10.49 20.80
CA TYR A 1047 28.09 10.25 19.61
C TYR A 1047 26.63 10.71 19.79
N ARG A 1048 25.95 10.24 20.84
CA ARG A 1048 24.55 10.61 21.11
C ARG A 1048 24.36 12.11 21.30
N ARG A 1049 25.23 12.75 22.09
CA ARG A 1049 25.22 14.20 22.31
C ARG A 1049 25.45 14.98 21.02
N ALA A 1050 26.36 14.52 20.17
CA ALA A 1050 26.60 15.14 18.88
C ALA A 1050 25.35 15.14 17.97
N ARG A 1051 24.44 14.17 18.10
CA ARG A 1051 23.22 14.09 17.27
C ARG A 1051 22.18 15.16 17.61
N ILE A 1052 22.13 15.62 18.85
CA ILE A 1052 21.20 16.67 19.29
C ILE A 1052 21.78 18.09 19.20
N SER A 1053 23.04 18.23 18.79
CA SER A 1053 23.75 19.52 18.69
C SER A 1053 23.01 20.57 17.86
N GLY A 1054 22.42 20.19 16.72
CA GLY A 1054 21.70 21.13 15.85
C GLY A 1054 20.49 21.75 16.55
N ARG A 1055 19.68 20.92 17.22
CA ARG A 1055 18.49 21.38 17.98
C ARG A 1055 18.87 22.35 19.09
N HIS A 1056 20.01 22.09 19.73
CA HIS A 1056 20.50 22.95 20.80
C HIS A 1056 21.09 24.27 20.26
N CYS A 1057 21.92 24.22 19.22
CA CYS A 1057 22.57 25.41 18.68
C CYS A 1057 21.54 26.40 18.09
N TRP A 1058 20.52 25.89 17.41
CA TRP A 1058 19.50 26.73 16.77
C TRP A 1058 18.28 27.02 17.65
N GLY A 1059 18.10 26.28 18.75
CA GLY A 1059 17.00 26.51 19.69
C GLY A 1059 15.63 26.49 19.02
N GLU A 1060 14.80 27.50 19.31
CA GLU A 1060 13.46 27.65 18.73
C GLU A 1060 13.47 27.93 17.22
N GLU A 1061 14.59 28.40 16.64
CA GLU A 1061 14.71 28.61 15.20
C GLU A 1061 14.80 27.29 14.42
N TYR A 1062 15.06 26.16 15.09
CA TYR A 1062 15.30 24.87 14.46
C TYR A 1062 13.98 24.20 14.00
N PRO A 1063 13.69 24.10 12.69
CA PRO A 1063 12.38 23.68 12.21
C PRO A 1063 12.15 22.17 12.34
N GLU A 1064 10.88 21.78 12.37
CA GLU A 1064 10.45 20.37 12.45
C GLU A 1064 11.04 19.50 11.33
N ASP A 1065 11.17 20.02 10.11
CA ASP A 1065 11.79 19.30 8.99
C ASP A 1065 13.27 18.97 9.25
N ALA A 1066 14.02 19.85 9.93
CA ALA A 1066 15.41 19.61 10.28
C ALA A 1066 15.53 18.63 11.46
N ILE A 1067 14.55 18.64 12.38
CA ILE A 1067 14.40 17.64 13.44
C ILE A 1067 14.16 16.26 12.84
N LEU A 1068 13.26 16.16 11.86
CA LEU A 1068 12.95 14.92 11.16
C LEU A 1068 14.13 14.41 10.34
N ASP A 1069 14.84 15.29 9.63
CA ASP A 1069 16.08 14.93 8.92
C ASP A 1069 17.13 14.35 9.88
N ASP A 1070 17.29 14.91 11.09
CA ASP A 1070 18.19 14.33 12.10
C ASP A 1070 17.75 12.92 12.55
N VAL A 1071 16.44 12.68 12.69
CA VAL A 1071 15.89 11.36 13.05
C VAL A 1071 16.12 10.35 11.94
N GLU A 1072 15.78 10.71 10.68
CA GLU A 1072 15.96 9.86 9.51
C GLU A 1072 17.43 9.46 9.31
N ASN A 1073 18.36 10.37 9.62
CA ASN A 1073 19.79 10.13 9.47
C ASN A 1073 20.45 9.50 10.70
N TYR A 1074 19.76 9.35 11.83
CA TYR A 1074 20.35 8.83 13.08
C TYR A 1074 21.00 7.46 12.85
N ARG A 1075 20.21 6.48 12.37
CA ARG A 1075 20.69 5.10 12.18
C ARG A 1075 21.76 4.96 11.09
N PRO A 1076 21.66 5.61 9.91
CA PRO A 1076 22.77 5.64 8.96
C PRO A 1076 24.05 6.30 9.50
N LEU A 1077 23.93 7.34 10.33
CA LEU A 1077 25.09 7.96 10.99
C LEU A 1077 25.68 7.09 12.10
N GLU A 1078 24.86 6.26 12.75
CA GLU A 1078 25.29 5.25 13.73
C GLU A 1078 26.06 4.12 13.04
N PHE A 1079 25.57 3.65 11.89
CA PHE A 1079 26.31 2.70 11.06
C PHE A 1079 27.66 3.28 10.60
N LEU A 1080 27.66 4.53 10.14
CA LEU A 1080 28.91 5.23 9.78
C LEU A 1080 29.85 5.34 10.98
N HIS A 1081 29.34 5.68 12.16
CA HIS A 1081 30.12 5.74 13.41
C HIS A 1081 30.84 4.42 13.67
N HIS A 1082 30.11 3.31 13.73
CA HIS A 1082 30.71 2.00 14.00
C HIS A 1082 31.69 1.55 12.92
N GLY A 1083 31.43 1.86 11.64
CA GLY A 1083 32.39 1.59 10.56
C GLY A 1083 33.71 2.33 10.79
N LEU A 1084 33.67 3.62 11.11
CA LEU A 1084 34.87 4.41 11.39
C LEU A 1084 35.65 3.92 12.62
N LEU A 1085 34.96 3.44 13.66
CA LEU A 1085 35.61 2.79 14.80
C LEU A 1085 36.30 1.49 14.40
N MET A 1086 35.62 0.68 13.59
CA MET A 1086 36.15 -0.58 13.07
C MET A 1086 37.39 -0.35 12.23
N ARG A 1087 37.38 0.66 11.35
CA ARG A 1087 38.56 1.09 10.59
C ARG A 1087 39.75 1.40 11.49
N SER A 1088 39.55 2.19 12.53
CA SER A 1088 40.62 2.55 13.47
C SER A 1088 41.22 1.31 14.14
N ARG A 1089 40.39 0.35 14.56
CA ARG A 1089 40.86 -0.90 15.20
C ARG A 1089 41.63 -1.79 14.23
N ILE A 1090 41.12 -1.99 13.00
CA ILE A 1090 41.81 -2.72 11.93
C ILE A 1090 43.19 -2.10 11.69
N TRP A 1091 43.26 -0.76 11.61
CA TRP A 1091 44.52 -0.05 11.41
C TRP A 1091 45.51 -0.26 12.57
N GLN A 1092 45.06 -0.09 13.82
CA GLN A 1092 45.90 -0.27 15.01
C GLN A 1092 46.48 -1.68 15.09
N LEU A 1093 45.66 -2.69 14.82
CA LEU A 1093 46.13 -4.08 14.79
C LEU A 1093 47.13 -4.31 13.65
N ALA A 1094 46.88 -3.76 12.45
CA ALA A 1094 47.78 -3.89 11.32
C ALA A 1094 49.17 -3.29 11.60
N VAL A 1095 49.22 -2.12 12.23
CA VAL A 1095 50.47 -1.46 12.67
C VAL A 1095 51.17 -2.27 13.75
N ALA A 1096 50.44 -2.72 14.78
CA ALA A 1096 51.01 -3.51 15.87
C ALA A 1096 51.67 -4.80 15.35
N ARG A 1097 50.97 -5.53 14.46
CA ARG A 1097 51.48 -6.77 13.85
C ARG A 1097 52.66 -6.51 12.91
N HIS A 1098 52.65 -5.43 12.15
CA HIS A 1098 53.80 -5.03 11.33
C HIS A 1098 55.03 -4.70 12.19
N ALA A 1099 54.82 -4.13 13.39
CA ALA A 1099 55.88 -3.88 14.37
C ALA A 1099 56.26 -5.10 15.23
N GLY A 1100 55.72 -6.29 14.94
CA GLY A 1100 56.01 -7.53 15.67
C GLY A 1100 55.41 -7.62 17.08
N LYS A 1101 54.37 -6.83 17.38
CA LYS A 1101 53.64 -6.85 18.66
C LYS A 1101 52.34 -7.63 18.53
N ASP A 1102 52.11 -8.59 19.42
CA ASP A 1102 50.84 -9.28 19.56
C ASP A 1102 49.97 -8.57 20.61
N GLY A 1103 48.70 -8.32 20.28
CA GLY A 1103 47.70 -7.71 21.14
C GLY A 1103 46.60 -8.69 21.57
N VAL A 1104 45.68 -8.22 22.41
CA VAL A 1104 44.50 -9.00 22.87
C VAL A 1104 43.51 -9.27 21.73
N GLU A 1105 43.47 -8.37 20.75
CA GLU A 1105 42.56 -8.42 19.60
C GLU A 1105 43.21 -9.16 18.42
N THR A 1106 42.50 -10.13 17.83
CA THR A 1106 43.00 -10.96 16.72
C THR A 1106 42.34 -10.60 15.39
N PRO A 1107 43.01 -10.86 14.23
CA PRO A 1107 42.38 -10.68 12.92
C PRO A 1107 41.05 -11.43 12.77
N GLU A 1108 40.93 -12.62 13.37
CA GLU A 1108 39.71 -13.42 13.37
C GLU A 1108 38.59 -12.71 14.14
N SER A 1109 38.85 -12.26 15.37
CA SER A 1109 37.86 -11.57 16.21
C SER A 1109 37.34 -10.28 15.58
N LEU A 1110 38.21 -9.48 14.96
CA LEU A 1110 37.81 -8.27 14.25
C LEU A 1110 36.98 -8.57 13.00
N PHE A 1111 37.27 -9.67 12.32
CA PHE A 1111 36.48 -10.06 11.15
C PHE A 1111 35.08 -10.51 11.55
N GLU A 1112 34.95 -11.29 12.62
CA GLU A 1112 33.65 -11.71 13.17
C GLU A 1112 32.80 -10.50 13.54
N GLU A 1113 33.36 -9.55 14.27
CA GLU A 1113 32.65 -8.33 14.66
C GLU A 1113 32.29 -7.43 13.45
N LEU A 1114 33.12 -7.44 12.41
CA LEU A 1114 32.81 -6.78 11.13
C LEU A 1114 31.68 -7.49 10.37
N ILE A 1115 31.57 -8.82 10.45
CA ILE A 1115 30.42 -9.55 9.91
C ILE A 1115 29.15 -9.22 10.71
N GLU A 1116 29.22 -9.26 12.03
CA GLU A 1116 28.10 -8.89 12.92
C GLU A 1116 27.63 -7.45 12.66
N LEU A 1117 28.56 -6.52 12.43
CA LEU A 1117 28.24 -5.15 12.05
C LEU A 1117 27.47 -5.09 10.72
N GLY A 1118 27.88 -5.91 9.73
CA GLY A 1118 27.19 -6.03 8.46
C GLY A 1118 25.79 -6.62 8.57
N GLU A 1119 25.61 -7.61 9.45
CA GLU A 1119 24.31 -8.22 9.75
C GLU A 1119 23.38 -7.22 10.45
N ARG A 1120 23.90 -6.47 11.44
CA ARG A 1120 23.14 -5.44 12.18
C ARG A 1120 22.58 -4.35 11.29
N TYR A 1121 23.31 -3.97 10.24
CA TYR A 1121 22.95 -2.90 9.30
C TYR A 1121 22.67 -3.41 7.88
N GLN A 1122 22.29 -4.68 7.75
CA GLN A 1122 22.05 -5.32 6.45
C GLN A 1122 20.98 -4.60 5.63
N ASP A 1123 19.96 -4.07 6.30
CA ASP A 1123 18.89 -3.26 5.71
C ASP A 1123 19.44 -2.00 5.02
N LEU A 1124 20.38 -1.29 5.66
CA LEU A 1124 21.01 -0.11 5.09
C LEU A 1124 21.97 -0.48 3.95
N ILE A 1125 22.71 -1.59 4.08
CA ILE A 1125 23.60 -2.11 3.03
C ILE A 1125 22.81 -2.51 1.77
N LEU A 1126 21.63 -3.11 1.93
CA LEU A 1126 20.75 -3.41 0.79
C LEU A 1126 20.16 -2.14 0.19
N THR A 1127 19.73 -1.21 1.04
CA THR A 1127 19.16 0.08 0.62
C THR A 1127 20.16 0.91 -0.18
N SER A 1128 21.45 0.86 0.16
CA SER A 1128 22.50 1.57 -0.56
C SER A 1128 22.64 1.14 -2.03
N ARG A 1129 22.14 -0.05 -2.39
CA ARG A 1129 22.14 -0.59 -3.77
C ARG A 1129 20.85 -0.28 -4.54
N LEU A 1130 19.76 0.00 -3.83
CA LEU A 1130 18.42 0.23 -4.40
C LEU A 1130 18.10 1.71 -4.59
N SER A 1131 18.80 2.62 -3.90
CA SER A 1131 18.59 4.06 -4.06
C SER A 1131 19.11 4.54 -5.42
N GLY A 1132 18.21 4.76 -6.39
CA GLY A 1132 18.54 5.29 -7.71
C GLY A 1132 18.91 6.79 -7.71
N ALA A 1133 19.51 7.27 -8.80
CA ALA A 1133 20.01 8.64 -8.94
C ALA A 1133 18.94 9.76 -8.79
N GLY A 1134 17.64 9.42 -8.88
CA GLY A 1134 16.52 10.36 -8.80
C GLY A 1134 15.92 10.60 -7.40
N GLN A 1135 16.51 10.08 -6.32
CA GLN A 1135 15.98 10.26 -4.95
C GLN A 1135 16.64 11.44 -4.22
N TYR A 1136 15.82 12.44 -3.86
CA TYR A 1136 16.27 13.76 -3.36
C TYR A 1136 16.53 13.86 -1.84
N ARG A 1137 16.31 12.79 -1.06
CA ARG A 1137 16.51 12.85 0.41
C ARG A 1137 17.96 12.59 0.84
N ARG A 1138 18.44 13.35 1.84
CA ARG A 1138 19.78 13.27 2.43
C ARG A 1138 20.14 11.87 2.93
N VAL A 1139 19.17 11.21 3.57
CA VAL A 1139 19.35 9.88 4.20
C VAL A 1139 19.99 8.85 3.27
N TYR A 1140 19.67 8.87 1.97
CA TYR A 1140 20.27 7.95 1.01
C TYR A 1140 21.76 8.21 0.76
N ALA A 1141 22.19 9.48 0.74
CA ALA A 1141 23.60 9.83 0.63
C ALA A 1141 24.37 9.40 1.90
N THR A 1142 23.74 9.51 3.06
CA THR A 1142 24.28 9.03 4.34
C THR A 1142 24.40 7.50 4.36
N ILE A 1143 23.37 6.78 3.93
CA ILE A 1143 23.36 5.32 3.79
C ILE A 1143 24.49 4.86 2.85
N ARG A 1144 24.61 5.47 1.67
CA ARG A 1144 25.70 5.14 0.73
C ARG A 1144 27.08 5.46 1.30
N SER A 1145 27.21 6.44 2.19
CA SER A 1145 28.47 6.76 2.86
C SER A 1145 28.82 5.72 3.91
N ALA A 1146 27.88 5.37 4.77
CA ALA A 1146 28.05 4.32 5.78
C ALA A 1146 28.35 2.95 5.14
N ALA A 1147 27.59 2.55 4.11
CA ALA A 1147 27.82 1.29 3.41
C ALA A 1147 29.16 1.25 2.67
N CYS A 1148 29.59 2.37 2.07
CA CYS A 1148 30.91 2.44 1.43
C CYS A 1148 32.04 2.27 2.45
N VAL A 1149 31.94 2.92 3.62
CA VAL A 1149 32.90 2.76 4.72
C VAL A 1149 32.98 1.30 5.17
N TYR A 1150 31.83 0.68 5.44
CA TYR A 1150 31.75 -0.73 5.83
C TYR A 1150 32.43 -1.66 4.82
N TRP A 1151 32.08 -1.55 3.53
CA TRP A 1151 32.69 -2.40 2.51
C TRP A 1151 34.17 -2.12 2.34
N ALA A 1152 34.61 -0.87 2.50
CA ALA A 1152 36.02 -0.52 2.48
C ALA A 1152 36.77 -1.20 3.63
N ASP A 1153 36.17 -1.27 4.83
CA ASP A 1153 36.79 -1.89 6.00
C ASP A 1153 36.88 -3.42 5.87
N VAL A 1154 35.91 -4.07 5.18
CA VAL A 1154 36.00 -5.49 4.79
C VAL A 1154 37.20 -5.75 3.89
N LEU A 1155 37.43 -4.88 2.90
CA LEU A 1155 38.60 -5.01 2.03
C LEU A 1155 39.88 -4.69 2.79
N PHE A 1156 39.88 -3.63 3.59
CA PHE A 1156 41.04 -3.17 4.33
C PHE A 1156 41.54 -4.23 5.32
N HIS A 1157 40.62 -4.89 6.05
CA HIS A 1157 40.94 -6.03 6.92
C HIS A 1157 41.67 -7.13 6.15
N ARG A 1158 41.12 -7.57 5.01
CA ARG A 1158 41.75 -8.65 4.24
C ARG A 1158 43.13 -8.25 3.73
N ILE A 1159 43.20 -7.07 3.14
CA ILE A 1159 44.40 -6.53 2.50
C ILE A 1159 45.55 -6.39 3.50
N THR A 1160 45.28 -6.03 4.75
CA THR A 1160 46.33 -5.75 5.74
C THR A 1160 46.57 -6.89 6.73
N LEU A 1161 45.52 -7.57 7.20
CA LEU A 1161 45.60 -8.57 8.26
C LEU A 1161 45.54 -10.01 7.74
N ARG A 1162 45.00 -10.25 6.53
CA ARG A 1162 44.83 -11.58 5.92
C ARG A 1162 45.43 -11.67 4.52
N LYS A 1163 46.64 -11.14 4.34
CA LYS A 1163 47.36 -11.03 3.05
C LYS A 1163 47.43 -12.34 2.24
N GLN A 1164 47.55 -13.48 2.91
CA GLN A 1164 47.67 -14.80 2.27
C GLN A 1164 46.32 -15.43 1.91
N GLN A 1165 45.20 -14.85 2.35
CA GLN A 1165 43.87 -15.36 2.07
C GLN A 1165 43.40 -14.88 0.70
N THR A 1166 42.99 -15.82 -0.15
CA THR A 1166 42.37 -15.50 -1.44
C THR A 1166 41.03 -14.79 -1.25
N PRO A 1167 40.66 -13.84 -2.14
CA PRO A 1167 39.40 -13.13 -2.04
C PRO A 1167 38.19 -14.08 -2.06
N THR A 1168 37.50 -14.16 -0.92
CA THR A 1168 36.23 -14.88 -0.80
C THR A 1168 35.06 -14.08 -1.43
N LYS A 1169 33.85 -14.65 -1.39
CA LYS A 1169 32.63 -14.03 -1.95
C LYS A 1169 32.33 -12.66 -1.33
N ILE A 1170 32.57 -12.48 -0.03
CA ILE A 1170 32.29 -11.19 0.63
C ILE A 1170 33.24 -10.09 0.16
N HIS A 1171 34.52 -10.39 -0.08
CA HIS A 1171 35.49 -9.43 -0.62
C HIS A 1171 35.12 -8.99 -2.05
N ARG A 1172 34.74 -9.95 -2.92
CA ARG A 1172 34.23 -9.61 -4.26
C ARG A 1172 32.96 -8.77 -4.20
N THR A 1173 32.08 -9.07 -3.26
CA THR A 1173 30.85 -8.30 -3.03
C THR A 1173 31.16 -6.88 -2.54
N ALA A 1174 32.15 -6.72 -1.67
CA ALA A 1174 32.61 -5.44 -1.17
C ALA A 1174 33.13 -4.55 -2.30
N ALA A 1175 34.06 -5.06 -3.12
CA ALA A 1175 34.61 -4.34 -4.26
C ALA A 1175 33.52 -3.89 -5.26
N SER A 1176 32.60 -4.80 -5.62
CA SER A 1176 31.49 -4.49 -6.52
C SER A 1176 30.51 -3.47 -5.92
N SER A 1177 30.24 -3.54 -4.61
CA SER A 1177 29.31 -2.62 -3.93
C SER A 1177 29.88 -1.21 -3.86
N ILE A 1178 31.17 -1.07 -3.56
CA ILE A 1178 31.87 0.22 -3.59
C ILE A 1178 31.80 0.83 -4.99
N MET A 1179 32.05 0.04 -6.03
CA MET A 1179 31.97 0.50 -7.42
C MET A 1179 30.58 0.99 -7.79
N GLN A 1180 29.54 0.24 -7.41
CA GLN A 1180 28.16 0.65 -7.66
C GLN A 1180 27.82 1.97 -6.95
N ILE A 1181 28.24 2.12 -5.70
CA ILE A 1181 28.03 3.36 -4.92
C ILE A 1181 28.76 4.53 -5.58
N ALA A 1182 30.05 4.36 -5.92
CA ALA A 1182 30.86 5.40 -6.55
C ALA A 1182 30.27 5.84 -7.90
N HIS A 1183 29.82 4.89 -8.73
CA HIS A 1183 29.19 5.21 -10.01
C HIS A 1183 27.86 5.96 -9.83
N THR A 1184 27.06 5.58 -8.83
CA THR A 1184 25.79 6.24 -8.51
C THR A 1184 26.01 7.69 -8.06
N ASP A 1185 26.98 7.92 -7.18
CA ASP A 1185 27.29 9.26 -6.66
C ASP A 1185 27.97 10.13 -7.74
N TYR A 1186 28.87 9.58 -8.57
CA TYR A 1186 29.52 10.31 -9.67
C TYR A 1186 28.52 10.88 -10.68
N ASN A 1187 27.51 10.09 -11.05
CA ASN A 1187 26.49 10.51 -12.01
C ASN A 1187 25.51 11.54 -11.44
N ARG A 1188 25.44 11.67 -10.10
CA ARG A 1188 24.57 12.61 -9.41
C ARG A 1188 25.27 13.94 -9.14
N ASP A 1189 26.41 13.88 -8.46
CA ASP A 1189 27.22 15.03 -8.10
C ASP A 1189 28.66 14.57 -7.84
N LYS A 1190 29.56 14.95 -8.74
CA LYS A 1190 30.97 14.58 -8.69
C LYS A 1190 31.65 14.98 -7.39
N SER A 1191 31.21 16.07 -6.74
CA SER A 1191 31.80 16.56 -5.49
C SER A 1191 31.62 15.56 -4.34
N THR A 1192 30.56 14.74 -4.39
CA THR A 1192 30.26 13.74 -3.35
C THR A 1192 31.22 12.54 -3.36
N LEU A 1193 31.99 12.35 -4.45
CA LEU A 1193 33.04 11.34 -4.49
C LEU A 1193 34.20 11.62 -3.53
N ALA A 1194 34.39 12.87 -3.10
CA ALA A 1194 35.39 13.23 -2.11
C ALA A 1194 35.24 12.40 -0.81
N MET A 1195 34.01 11.99 -0.47
CA MET A 1195 33.72 11.16 0.70
C MET A 1195 33.96 9.66 0.48
N LYS A 1196 34.30 9.23 -0.73
CA LYS A 1196 34.44 7.81 -1.12
C LYS A 1196 35.87 7.43 -1.50
N VAL A 1197 36.82 8.36 -1.43
CA VAL A 1197 38.22 8.20 -1.83
C VAL A 1197 38.82 6.91 -1.27
N TRP A 1198 38.69 6.69 0.05
CA TRP A 1198 39.20 5.48 0.70
C TRP A 1198 38.55 4.18 0.19
N GLY A 1199 37.22 4.17 0.03
CA GLY A 1199 36.51 2.99 -0.47
C GLY A 1199 36.95 2.66 -1.90
N MET A 1200 36.98 3.67 -2.76
CA MET A 1200 37.45 3.53 -4.14
C MET A 1200 38.89 3.02 -4.20
N PHE A 1201 39.78 3.56 -3.36
CA PHE A 1201 41.16 3.08 -3.24
C PHE A 1201 41.24 1.61 -2.82
N MET A 1202 40.50 1.19 -1.78
CA MET A 1202 40.45 -0.22 -1.36
C MET A 1202 39.91 -1.14 -2.46
N ALA A 1203 38.84 -0.74 -3.15
CA ALA A 1203 38.28 -1.50 -4.26
C ALA A 1203 39.24 -1.58 -5.46
N GLY A 1204 40.00 -0.51 -5.73
CA GLY A 1204 40.99 -0.46 -6.79
C GLY A 1204 42.21 -1.35 -6.55
N ILE A 1205 42.66 -1.45 -5.29
CA ILE A 1205 43.71 -2.40 -4.90
C ILE A 1205 43.23 -3.85 -5.05
N GLU A 1206 41.96 -4.10 -4.72
CA GLU A 1206 41.40 -5.45 -4.65
C GLU A 1206 40.94 -6.01 -5.99
N THR A 1207 40.34 -5.17 -6.83
CA THR A 1207 39.75 -5.64 -8.09
C THR A 1207 40.82 -6.23 -9.01
N GLU A 1208 40.52 -7.38 -9.62
CA GLU A 1208 41.33 -7.99 -10.67
C GLU A 1208 40.99 -7.42 -12.06
N ASP A 1209 39.83 -6.77 -12.18
CA ASP A 1209 39.33 -6.17 -13.43
C ASP A 1209 40.09 -4.89 -13.77
N GLY A 1210 40.82 -4.90 -14.87
CA GLY A 1210 41.59 -3.75 -15.35
C GLY A 1210 40.72 -2.54 -15.69
N ILE A 1211 39.49 -2.73 -16.19
CA ILE A 1211 38.60 -1.63 -16.57
C ILE A 1211 38.11 -0.89 -15.33
N HIS A 1212 37.64 -1.64 -14.33
CA HIS A 1212 37.21 -1.03 -13.06
C HIS A 1212 38.38 -0.35 -12.35
N ARG A 1213 39.57 -0.94 -12.41
CA ARG A 1213 40.78 -0.36 -11.82
C ARG A 1213 41.16 0.97 -12.47
N ASP A 1214 41.16 1.03 -13.79
CA ASP A 1214 41.49 2.23 -14.55
C ASP A 1214 40.45 3.32 -14.32
N TRP A 1215 39.16 2.97 -14.27
CA TRP A 1215 38.09 3.92 -13.95
C TRP A 1215 38.25 4.53 -12.56
N ILE A 1216 38.54 3.72 -11.54
CA ILE A 1216 38.80 4.22 -10.18
C ILE A 1216 39.99 5.18 -10.18
N LEU A 1217 41.09 4.78 -10.82
CA LEU A 1217 42.31 5.57 -10.86
C LEU A 1217 42.07 6.93 -11.51
N GLU A 1218 41.36 6.96 -12.64
CA GLU A 1218 40.98 8.20 -13.33
C GLU A 1218 40.19 9.15 -12.43
N ARG A 1219 39.21 8.63 -11.67
CA ARG A 1219 38.41 9.44 -10.74
C ARG A 1219 39.23 9.94 -9.53
N LEU A 1220 40.15 9.13 -9.01
CA LEU A 1220 41.06 9.55 -7.92
C LEU A 1220 42.01 10.65 -8.41
N THR A 1221 42.52 10.55 -9.65
CA THR A 1221 43.34 11.59 -10.29
C THR A 1221 42.55 12.89 -10.48
N GLU A 1222 41.30 12.82 -10.95
CA GLU A 1222 40.41 13.99 -11.07
C GLU A 1222 40.23 14.70 -9.72
N LEU A 1223 40.00 13.95 -8.65
CA LEU A 1223 39.88 14.51 -7.29
C LEU A 1223 41.22 15.00 -6.72
N GLY A 1224 42.34 14.43 -7.15
CA GLY A 1224 43.69 14.79 -6.69
C GLY A 1224 44.09 16.24 -6.96
N GLY A 1225 43.47 16.91 -7.93
CA GLY A 1225 43.63 18.36 -8.13
C GLY A 1225 43.02 19.21 -7.00
N MET A 1226 42.07 18.66 -6.25
CA MET A 1226 41.29 19.35 -5.22
C MET A 1226 41.58 18.85 -3.80
N HIS A 1227 41.97 17.57 -3.66
CA HIS A 1227 42.16 16.88 -2.38
C HIS A 1227 43.53 16.17 -2.29
N PHE A 1228 44.34 16.54 -1.29
CA PHE A 1228 45.64 15.91 -1.02
C PHE A 1228 45.51 14.40 -0.80
N GLU A 1229 44.51 13.94 -0.04
CA GLU A 1229 44.26 12.51 0.18
C GLU A 1229 44.03 11.75 -1.14
N SER A 1230 43.23 12.31 -2.05
CA SER A 1230 42.96 11.69 -3.35
C SER A 1230 44.21 11.59 -4.21
N LYS A 1231 45.03 12.64 -4.23
CA LYS A 1231 46.32 12.65 -4.91
C LYS A 1231 47.23 11.54 -4.37
N TRP A 1232 47.36 11.46 -3.05
CA TRP A 1232 48.12 10.41 -2.39
C TRP A 1232 47.59 9.01 -2.73
N THR A 1233 46.27 8.77 -2.68
CA THR A 1233 45.70 7.46 -3.03
C THR A 1233 45.95 7.09 -4.50
N SER A 1234 45.90 8.06 -5.40
CA SER A 1234 46.20 7.86 -6.82
C SER A 1234 47.66 7.49 -7.03
N ASP A 1235 48.59 8.26 -6.44
CA ASP A 1235 50.04 8.03 -6.55
C ASP A 1235 50.43 6.64 -6.01
N VAL A 1236 49.86 6.25 -4.86
CA VAL A 1236 50.09 4.92 -4.27
C VAL A 1236 49.49 3.81 -5.13
N MET A 1237 48.28 4.01 -5.67
CA MET A 1237 47.63 3.04 -6.55
C MET A 1237 48.39 2.84 -7.86
N GLU A 1238 48.89 3.92 -8.48
CA GLU A 1238 49.77 3.83 -9.66
C GLU A 1238 51.06 3.06 -9.36
N ARG A 1239 51.70 3.37 -8.23
CA ARG A 1239 52.92 2.68 -7.79
C ARG A 1239 52.67 1.19 -7.60
N LEU A 1240 51.56 0.82 -6.96
CA LEU A 1240 51.16 -0.58 -6.78
C LEU A 1240 50.89 -1.30 -8.10
N ILE A 1241 50.24 -0.65 -9.06
CA ILE A 1241 50.01 -1.21 -10.38
C ILE A 1241 51.34 -1.47 -11.10
N ARG A 1242 52.31 -0.55 -10.97
CA ARG A 1242 53.66 -0.71 -11.55
C ARG A 1242 54.44 -1.84 -10.88
N GLU A 1243 54.46 -1.90 -9.55
CA GLU A 1243 55.17 -2.92 -8.78
C GLU A 1243 54.56 -4.33 -8.98
N ARG A 1244 53.23 -4.46 -9.08
CA ARG A 1244 52.56 -5.75 -9.37
C ARG A 1244 52.91 -6.32 -10.75
N LYS A 1245 53.18 -5.46 -11.74
CA LYS A 1245 53.64 -5.90 -13.08
C LYS A 1245 55.06 -6.48 -13.07
N GLY A 1246 55.85 -6.25 -12.00
CA GLY A 1246 57.25 -6.67 -11.92
C GLY A 1246 57.55 -7.92 -11.07
N MET A 1247 56.65 -8.36 -10.19
CA MET A 1247 57.00 -9.35 -9.12
C MET A 1247 56.28 -10.72 -9.16
N GLY A 1248 55.35 -10.97 -10.09
CA GLY A 1248 54.56 -12.23 -10.08
C GLY A 1248 53.66 -12.36 -8.84
N GLU A 1249 52.99 -13.52 -8.65
CA GLU A 1249 51.94 -13.75 -7.62
C GLU A 1249 52.37 -13.61 -6.14
N ALA A 1250 53.61 -13.21 -5.85
CA ALA A 1250 54.02 -12.84 -4.49
C ALA A 1250 53.40 -11.48 -4.13
N GLY A 1251 52.36 -11.49 -3.28
CA GLY A 1251 51.64 -10.28 -2.87
C GLY A 1251 52.56 -9.20 -2.29
N ILE A 1252 52.35 -7.94 -2.73
CA ILE A 1252 53.08 -6.77 -2.24
C ILE A 1252 52.65 -6.49 -0.79
N ASP A 1253 53.62 -6.31 0.11
CA ASP A 1253 53.33 -5.76 1.43
C ASP A 1253 52.93 -4.28 1.30
N LEU A 1254 51.65 -3.99 1.53
CA LEU A 1254 51.13 -2.63 1.45
C LEU A 1254 51.49 -1.78 2.66
N MET A 1255 51.87 -2.37 3.80
CA MET A 1255 52.11 -1.62 5.02
C MET A 1255 53.18 -0.54 4.84
N PRO A 1256 54.37 -0.82 4.25
CA PRO A 1256 55.36 0.22 3.96
C PRO A 1256 54.82 1.38 3.11
N LEU A 1257 53.93 1.11 2.14
CA LEU A 1257 53.33 2.13 1.25
C LEU A 1257 52.24 2.94 1.95
N LEU A 1258 51.50 2.32 2.86
CA LEU A 1258 50.47 2.96 3.68
C LEU A 1258 51.08 3.78 4.83
N THR A 1259 52.25 3.37 5.35
CA THR A 1259 52.96 4.04 6.44
C THR A 1259 54.09 4.96 5.96
N LEU A 1260 54.31 5.06 4.65
CA LEU A 1260 55.36 5.90 4.07
C LEU A 1260 55.06 7.37 4.43
N GLU A 1261 55.98 8.00 5.15
CA GLU A 1261 56.02 9.45 5.27
C GLU A 1261 56.30 10.00 3.86
N CYS A 1262 55.28 10.59 3.22
CA CYS A 1262 55.54 11.40 2.04
C CYS A 1262 56.42 12.57 2.48
N SER A 1263 57.71 12.45 2.18
CA SER A 1263 58.72 13.51 2.30
C SER A 1263 58.43 14.66 1.36
#